data_AF-A0A928BLS9-F1
#
_entry.id   AF-A0A928BLS9-F1
#
_cell.length_a   1.000
_cell.length_b   1.000
_cell.length_c   1.000
_cell.angle_alpha   90.00
_cell.angle_beta   90.00
_cell.angle_gamma   90.00
#
_symmetry.space_group_name_H-M   'P 1'
#
loop_
_entity.id
_entity.type
_entity.pdbx_description
1 polymer ?
#
loop_
_entity_poly.entity_id
_entity_poly.type
_entity_poly.pdbx_seq_one_letter_code
_entity_poly.pdbx_strand_id
1 'polypeptide(L)'
;MRHSAWRVVLLLTCCQCFHLSTANAAADPNFYIFLCFGQSNMEGAAKPEAQDVSSPGPRFLLMPAVDFPATADRPARKMGEWCEASAPLCRPNTGLTPADWFGRTMVASTPNNIRIGVIHVAIGGIDIKGFLPDSIDTYVKTKAPNWMKGMLEAYGNNPYERLVTLAKKAQQDGVIKGILMHQGETNTGDPKWAGMVQQVYNNLCGDLQLKPEEVNLYVGNIVQADGKGVCIGCKKQIDELPQTIHTCQVISSDGCSNGPDRLHFDAAGYRELGCRYGEAVARQLGFEPRRPQMEKPEAIAVPADAFIAETTIPGNEFPKVDKENRAYFRIQAPEARKVIVDICGKKYDMKPDGKGGFMAVSDPLPVGFHYYFMNIDGVQFVDPATETFFGCCRQAGGIEIPEGSEGDYYRPQPDTPKGQVRSMYYYATATKEWRHVMVYTPAEYEKGKKRYPVLYLQHGMGEDETGWSHQGHMQHIMDNLIAKGEAVPMIVVMESGDVKAPFRGGDNRQGRSQYGATFYQVMMTDLIPFIDKTFRTYTDRDHRAMAGLSWGGHQTFDLVLNHMDTFAWMGGFSGAIFGLDIAQAYDGIFTKPDYFNSKIHYLFLSSGSEENFGTSRLVATLREAGIKVDEYTSPGTHHEWLTWRRSLKEFVPHLFKK
;
A
#
# COMPACT_ATOMS: atom_id res chain seq x y z
N MET A 1 -83.18 -4.45 -13.00
CA MET A 1 -83.18 -4.48 -11.52
C MET A 1 -81.88 -5.07 -11.03
N ARG A 2 -81.28 -4.41 -10.04
CA ARG A 2 -80.08 -4.76 -9.24
C ARG A 2 -78.70 -4.49 -9.85
N HIS A 3 -78.00 -3.66 -9.09
CA HIS A 3 -76.70 -3.03 -9.28
C HIS A 3 -75.54 -3.94 -8.89
N SER A 4 -74.40 -3.75 -9.57
CA SER A 4 -73.06 -3.85 -8.99
C SER A 4 -72.07 -3.15 -9.93
N ALA A 5 -71.64 -1.94 -9.58
CA ALA A 5 -70.65 -1.18 -10.34
C ALA A 5 -69.54 -0.69 -9.40
N TRP A 6 -68.32 -1.02 -9.80
CA TRP A 6 -67.05 -0.72 -9.16
C TRP A 6 -66.79 0.79 -9.12
N ARG A 7 -66.32 1.31 -7.98
CA ARG A 7 -65.88 2.71 -7.84
C ARG A 7 -64.36 2.78 -7.67
N VAL A 8 -63.73 3.44 -8.65
CA VAL A 8 -62.40 4.04 -8.59
C VAL A 8 -62.46 5.22 -7.62
N VAL A 9 -61.51 5.30 -6.67
CA VAL A 9 -61.37 6.44 -5.74
C VAL A 9 -60.23 7.33 -6.23
N LEU A 10 -60.59 8.54 -6.67
CA LEU A 10 -59.71 9.69 -6.86
C LEU A 10 -59.52 10.35 -5.49
N LEU A 11 -58.27 10.53 -5.04
CA LEU A 11 -57.95 11.30 -3.83
C LEU A 11 -57.63 12.75 -4.21
N LEU A 12 -58.53 13.66 -3.82
CA LEU A 12 -58.38 15.10 -3.89
C LEU A 12 -57.60 15.61 -2.66
N THR A 13 -56.60 16.45 -2.94
CA THR A 13 -55.77 17.19 -2.00
C THR A 13 -56.56 18.26 -1.27
N CYS A 14 -56.49 18.25 0.07
CA CYS A 14 -56.95 19.35 0.93
C CYS A 14 -55.75 19.90 1.70
N CYS A 15 -55.34 21.13 1.39
CA CYS A 15 -54.37 21.91 2.17
C CYS A 15 -54.92 22.21 3.57
N GLN A 16 -54.23 21.75 4.61
CA GLN A 16 -54.31 22.34 5.94
C GLN A 16 -52.93 22.86 6.33
N CYS A 17 -52.84 24.18 6.51
CA CYS A 17 -51.68 24.86 7.06
C CYS A 17 -51.49 24.44 8.52
N PHE A 18 -50.48 23.61 8.80
CA PHE A 18 -49.94 23.46 10.13
C PHE A 18 -48.89 24.55 10.35
N HIS A 19 -49.22 25.55 11.18
CA HIS A 19 -48.21 26.33 11.88
C HIS A 19 -47.49 25.39 12.86
N LEU A 20 -46.37 24.81 12.43
CA LEU A 20 -45.41 24.18 13.31
C LEU A 20 -44.74 25.29 14.14
N SER A 21 -45.16 25.41 15.39
CA SER A 21 -44.34 26.05 16.43
C SER A 21 -43.03 25.27 16.53
N THR A 22 -41.92 25.88 16.10
CA THR A 22 -40.58 25.36 16.35
C THR A 22 -40.32 25.45 17.85
N ALA A 23 -40.51 24.35 18.57
CA ALA A 23 -39.92 24.21 19.89
C ALA A 23 -38.39 24.19 19.70
N ASN A 24 -37.67 25.16 20.26
CA ASN A 24 -36.21 25.09 20.36
C ASN A 24 -35.86 23.79 21.10
N ALA A 25 -35.20 22.86 20.42
CA ALA A 25 -34.60 21.72 21.08
C ALA A 25 -33.58 22.24 22.10
N ALA A 26 -33.60 21.71 23.32
CA ALA A 26 -32.60 22.07 24.34
C ALA A 26 -31.21 21.60 23.89
N ALA A 27 -30.17 22.35 24.26
CA ALA A 27 -28.78 22.00 23.98
C ALA A 27 -28.45 20.58 24.51
N ASP A 28 -27.67 19.81 23.77
CA ASP A 28 -27.29 18.45 24.14
C ASP A 28 -26.33 18.49 25.35
N PRO A 29 -26.76 18.01 26.54
CA PRO A 29 -25.91 18.05 27.72
C PRO A 29 -24.67 17.16 27.58
N ASN A 30 -24.63 16.21 26.62
CA ASN A 30 -23.49 15.35 26.34
C ASN A 30 -22.58 15.89 25.22
N PHE A 31 -22.83 17.09 24.69
CA PHE A 31 -21.91 17.73 23.76
C PHE A 31 -21.08 18.78 24.48
N TYR A 32 -19.84 18.43 24.82
CA TYR A 32 -18.93 19.29 25.56
C TYR A 32 -18.12 20.16 24.62
N ILE A 33 -18.20 21.48 24.84
CA ILE A 33 -17.61 22.48 23.96
C ILE A 33 -16.50 23.20 24.71
N PHE A 34 -15.39 23.43 24.01
CA PHE A 34 -14.20 24.06 24.54
C PHE A 34 -13.77 25.23 23.66
N LEU A 35 -13.53 26.38 24.30
CA LEU A 35 -13.09 27.59 23.62
C LEU A 35 -11.57 27.66 23.68
N CYS A 36 -10.91 27.79 22.53
CA CYS A 36 -9.45 27.86 22.44
C CYS A 36 -9.04 29.25 21.95
N PHE A 37 -8.18 29.94 22.70
CA PHE A 37 -7.65 31.24 22.30
C PHE A 37 -6.19 31.45 22.69
N GLY A 38 -5.56 32.49 22.15
CA GLY A 38 -4.20 32.86 22.51
C GLY A 38 -3.33 33.18 21.31
N GLN A 39 -2.04 32.89 21.44
CA GLN A 39 -1.05 33.26 20.43
C GLN A 39 -0.01 32.17 20.17
N SER A 40 0.80 32.38 19.12
CA SER A 40 1.97 31.56 18.75
C SER A 40 1.64 30.06 18.73
N ASN A 41 2.06 29.28 19.73
CA ASN A 41 1.77 27.86 19.82
C ASN A 41 0.26 27.51 19.81
N MET A 42 -0.65 28.39 20.30
CA MET A 42 -2.08 28.11 20.11
C MET A 42 -2.50 28.24 18.63
N GLU A 43 -1.87 29.10 17.84
CA GLU A 43 -2.18 29.21 16.40
C GLU A 43 -1.70 27.98 15.62
N GLY A 44 -0.56 27.40 16.04
CA GLY A 44 0.02 26.19 15.48
C GLY A 44 1.05 26.46 14.40
N ALA A 45 2.31 26.09 14.67
CA ALA A 45 3.46 26.34 13.78
C ALA A 45 4.04 25.08 13.14
N ALA A 46 3.89 23.91 13.76
CA ALA A 46 4.44 22.67 13.22
C ALA A 46 3.58 22.14 12.07
N LYS A 47 4.20 21.63 11.02
CA LYS A 47 3.48 20.93 9.94
C LYS A 47 2.78 19.68 10.54
N PRO A 48 1.45 19.50 10.34
CA PRO A 48 0.78 18.26 10.74
C PRO A 48 1.35 17.04 10.01
N GLU A 49 1.52 15.93 10.71
CA GLU A 49 1.91 14.63 10.14
C GLU A 49 0.66 13.75 9.91
N ALA A 50 0.84 12.56 9.31
CA ALA A 50 -0.25 11.68 8.90
C ALA A 50 -1.27 11.38 10.04
N GLN A 51 -0.78 11.17 11.26
CA GLN A 51 -1.61 10.89 12.43
C GLN A 51 -2.41 12.09 12.96
N ASP A 52 -2.05 13.31 12.58
CA ASP A 52 -2.76 14.52 13.01
C ASP A 52 -3.91 14.85 12.07
N VAL A 53 -3.77 14.49 10.79
CA VAL A 53 -4.76 14.71 9.73
C VAL A 53 -5.71 13.53 9.56
N SER A 54 -5.39 12.36 10.11
CA SER A 54 -6.30 11.21 10.14
C SER A 54 -7.58 11.54 10.89
N SER A 55 -8.70 10.96 10.46
CA SER A 55 -10.00 11.08 11.14
C SER A 55 -9.85 10.74 12.64
N PRO A 56 -10.16 11.66 13.57
CA PRO A 56 -10.27 11.33 15.00
C PRO A 56 -11.59 10.62 15.35
N GLY A 57 -12.47 10.42 14.36
CA GLY A 57 -13.79 9.84 14.53
C GLY A 57 -14.87 10.90 14.80
N PRO A 58 -16.15 10.50 14.71
CA PRO A 58 -17.29 11.43 14.67
C PRO A 58 -17.55 12.17 16.00
N ARG A 59 -16.85 11.80 17.08
CA ARG A 59 -17.02 12.38 18.41
C ARG A 59 -16.15 13.62 18.63
N PHE A 60 -15.15 13.90 17.79
CA PHE A 60 -14.34 15.12 17.90
C PHE A 60 -14.67 16.08 16.76
N LEU A 61 -15.26 17.23 17.11
CA LEU A 61 -15.81 18.21 16.19
C LEU A 61 -15.09 19.56 16.31
N LEU A 62 -14.93 20.22 15.17
CA LEU A 62 -14.47 21.60 15.05
C LEU A 62 -15.65 22.46 14.59
N MET A 63 -15.85 23.61 15.21
CA MET A 63 -16.62 24.70 14.61
C MET A 63 -15.61 25.74 14.08
N PRO A 64 -15.37 25.79 12.76
CA PRO A 64 -14.37 26.67 12.17
C PRO A 64 -14.65 28.14 12.47
N ALA A 65 -13.61 28.89 12.86
CA ALA A 65 -13.72 30.32 13.08
C ALA A 65 -13.61 31.17 11.81
N VAL A 66 -13.21 30.53 10.72
CA VAL A 66 -13.13 31.05 9.34
C VAL A 66 -13.47 29.94 8.36
N ASP A 67 -13.76 30.30 7.11
CA ASP A 67 -13.94 29.30 6.05
C ASP A 67 -12.61 28.63 5.69
N PHE A 68 -12.65 27.32 5.50
CA PHE A 68 -11.55 26.53 4.95
C PHE A 68 -11.89 26.08 3.53
N PRO A 69 -11.00 26.33 2.55
CA PRO A 69 -11.18 25.80 1.21
C PRO A 69 -11.06 24.26 1.22
N ALA A 70 -11.64 23.62 0.21
CA ALA A 70 -11.41 22.19 -0.03
C ALA A 70 -9.95 21.95 -0.44
N THR A 71 -9.39 20.81 -0.04
CA THR A 71 -8.07 20.31 -0.48
C THR A 71 -8.23 18.95 -1.14
N ALA A 72 -7.14 18.40 -1.70
CA ALA A 72 -7.15 17.05 -2.26
C ALA A 72 -7.57 15.97 -1.23
N ASP A 73 -7.28 16.22 0.05
CA ASP A 73 -7.44 15.24 1.13
C ASP A 73 -8.62 15.57 2.07
N ARG A 74 -9.30 16.72 1.92
CA ARG A 74 -10.39 17.15 2.83
C ARG A 74 -11.44 18.05 2.16
N PRO A 75 -12.74 17.88 2.44
CA PRO A 75 -13.77 18.83 1.99
C PRO A 75 -13.62 20.23 2.59
N ALA A 76 -14.25 21.21 1.95
CA ALA A 76 -14.35 22.56 2.49
C ALA A 76 -15.07 22.54 3.86
N ARG A 77 -14.64 23.41 4.78
CA ARG A 77 -15.27 23.57 6.10
C ARG A 77 -15.77 24.99 6.24
N LYS A 78 -17.04 25.15 6.59
CA LYS A 78 -17.68 26.46 6.63
C LYS A 78 -17.68 27.03 8.04
N MET A 79 -17.42 28.32 8.15
CA MET A 79 -17.39 29.05 9.40
C MET A 79 -18.70 28.88 10.17
N GLY A 80 -18.59 28.50 11.44
CA GLY A 80 -19.73 28.30 12.33
C GLY A 80 -20.53 27.03 12.07
N GLU A 81 -20.13 26.13 11.18
CA GLU A 81 -20.78 24.83 10.98
C GLU A 81 -19.90 23.71 11.55
N TRP A 82 -20.49 22.83 12.37
CA TRP A 82 -19.74 21.70 12.94
C TRP A 82 -19.28 20.75 11.84
N CYS A 83 -17.99 20.42 11.86
CA CYS A 83 -17.40 19.40 11.03
C CYS A 83 -16.49 18.50 11.88
N GLU A 84 -16.12 17.34 11.37
CA GLU A 84 -15.10 16.52 12.03
C GLU A 84 -13.79 17.31 12.17
N ALA A 85 -13.21 17.27 13.38
CA ALA A 85 -11.97 17.96 13.67
C ALA A 85 -10.81 17.26 12.95
N SER A 86 -9.93 18.03 12.32
CA SER A 86 -8.71 17.50 11.71
C SER A 86 -7.76 18.65 11.41
N ALA A 87 -6.46 18.47 11.67
CA ALA A 87 -5.46 19.52 11.59
C ALA A 87 -5.37 20.12 10.16
N PRO A 88 -5.20 21.45 9.97
CA PRO A 88 -5.14 22.48 11.01
C PRO A 88 -6.53 22.87 11.53
N LEU A 89 -6.63 23.23 12.81
CA LEU A 89 -7.89 23.66 13.44
C LEU A 89 -8.09 25.17 13.48
N CYS A 90 -7.01 25.96 13.59
CA CYS A 90 -7.09 27.41 13.79
C CYS A 90 -7.59 28.14 12.53
N ARG A 91 -6.81 28.11 11.45
CA ARG A 91 -7.12 28.75 10.14
C ARG A 91 -6.46 28.02 8.97
N PRO A 92 -6.88 28.28 7.72
CA PRO A 92 -6.12 27.83 6.55
C PRO A 92 -4.65 28.24 6.65
N ASN A 93 -3.75 27.34 6.22
CA ASN A 93 -2.30 27.55 6.20
C ASN A 93 -1.62 27.66 7.59
N THR A 94 -2.32 27.36 8.68
CA THR A 94 -1.70 27.16 10.00
C THR A 94 -1.28 25.70 10.21
N GLY A 95 -0.52 25.44 11.28
CA GLY A 95 0.01 24.12 11.62
C GLY A 95 -0.83 23.33 12.64
N LEU A 96 -0.17 22.38 13.28
CA LEU A 96 -0.70 21.58 14.39
C LEU A 96 -0.80 22.44 15.65
N THR A 97 -1.91 22.29 16.40
CA THR A 97 -2.16 23.00 17.65
C THR A 97 -2.27 22.02 18.81
N PRO A 98 -2.14 22.47 20.08
CA PRO A 98 -2.46 21.63 21.22
C PRO A 98 -3.93 21.17 21.24
N ALA A 99 -4.84 21.94 20.63
CA ALA A 99 -6.27 21.61 20.59
C ALA A 99 -6.56 20.31 19.81
N ASP A 100 -5.71 19.95 18.84
CA ASP A 100 -5.83 18.72 18.05
C ASP A 100 -5.77 17.47 18.94
N TRP A 101 -4.75 17.37 19.79
CA TRP A 101 -4.55 16.20 20.65
C TRP A 101 -5.24 16.32 22.00
N PHE A 102 -5.62 17.54 22.39
CA PHE A 102 -6.62 17.75 23.44
C PHE A 102 -7.93 17.02 23.12
N GLY A 103 -8.53 17.27 21.95
CA GLY A 103 -9.82 16.69 21.60
C GLY A 103 -9.78 15.17 21.48
N ARG A 104 -8.71 14.64 20.87
CA ARG A 104 -8.47 13.17 20.80
C ARG A 104 -8.39 12.56 22.21
N THR A 105 -7.67 13.20 23.12
CA THR A 105 -7.52 12.75 24.51
C THR A 105 -8.86 12.80 25.26
N MET A 106 -9.65 13.84 25.05
CA MET A 106 -10.99 13.94 25.62
C MET A 106 -11.92 12.85 25.09
N VAL A 107 -11.88 12.54 23.80
CA VAL A 107 -12.66 11.42 23.23
C VAL A 107 -12.24 10.09 23.85
N ALA A 108 -10.93 9.84 24.02
CA ALA A 108 -10.41 8.63 24.65
C ALA A 108 -10.77 8.53 26.14
N SER A 109 -10.87 9.66 26.84
CA SER A 109 -11.14 9.73 28.28
C SER A 109 -12.63 9.74 28.63
N THR A 110 -13.53 9.99 27.66
CA THR A 110 -14.97 10.18 27.92
C THR A 110 -15.84 9.05 27.35
N PRO A 111 -16.96 8.69 28.03
CA PRO A 111 -17.91 7.69 27.54
C PRO A 111 -18.45 7.95 26.13
N ASN A 112 -18.83 6.89 25.41
CA ASN A 112 -19.21 6.93 23.99
C ASN A 112 -20.38 7.86 23.63
N ASN A 113 -21.22 8.22 24.60
CA ASN A 113 -22.32 9.15 24.40
C ASN A 113 -21.88 10.63 24.44
N ILE A 114 -20.64 10.94 24.82
CA ILE A 114 -20.15 12.32 24.92
C ILE A 114 -19.46 12.73 23.62
N ARG A 115 -19.84 13.87 23.04
CA ARG A 115 -19.13 14.50 21.92
C ARG A 115 -18.28 15.65 22.44
N ILE A 116 -17.16 15.91 21.76
CA ILE A 116 -16.19 16.95 22.09
C ILE A 116 -16.14 17.94 20.92
N GLY A 117 -16.41 19.22 21.19
CA GLY A 117 -16.40 20.31 20.23
C GLY A 117 -15.34 21.34 20.60
N VAL A 118 -14.62 21.86 19.62
CA VAL A 118 -13.69 23.00 19.81
C VAL A 118 -14.04 24.17 18.89
N ILE A 119 -13.92 25.38 19.43
CA ILE A 119 -13.90 26.63 18.68
C ILE A 119 -12.52 27.26 18.89
N HIS A 120 -11.79 27.54 17.81
CA HIS A 120 -10.38 27.88 17.89
C HIS A 120 -10.07 29.24 17.26
N VAL A 121 -9.66 30.22 18.07
CA VAL A 121 -9.32 31.58 17.64
C VAL A 121 -8.01 32.03 18.27
N ALA A 122 -6.90 31.87 17.55
CA ALA A 122 -5.58 32.30 18.01
C ALA A 122 -4.82 33.06 16.92
N ILE A 123 -3.88 33.94 17.28
CA ILE A 123 -3.05 34.69 16.32
C ILE A 123 -1.59 34.68 16.78
N GLY A 124 -0.65 34.30 15.93
CA GLY A 124 0.79 34.37 16.20
C GLY A 124 1.21 35.77 16.67
N GLY A 125 1.95 35.87 17.78
CA GLY A 125 2.50 37.13 18.31
C GLY A 125 1.50 38.22 18.74
N ILE A 126 0.19 37.93 18.82
CA ILE A 126 -0.78 38.95 19.25
C ILE A 126 -0.62 39.33 20.72
N ASP A 127 -0.74 40.63 21.02
CA ASP A 127 -0.82 41.15 22.39
C ASP A 127 -2.17 40.72 23.00
N ILE A 128 -2.21 40.35 24.28
CA ILE A 128 -3.47 39.99 24.96
C ILE A 128 -4.54 41.10 24.85
N LYS A 129 -4.14 42.36 24.67
CA LYS A 129 -5.05 43.49 24.37
C LYS A 129 -5.85 43.32 23.09
N GLY A 130 -5.38 42.49 22.16
CA GLY A 130 -6.15 42.09 20.97
C GLY A 130 -7.37 41.22 21.29
N PHE A 131 -7.46 40.66 22.49
CA PHE A 131 -8.64 39.93 22.97
C PHE A 131 -9.49 40.74 23.97
N LEU A 132 -9.17 42.02 24.19
CA LEU A 132 -9.94 42.89 25.06
C LEU A 132 -10.83 43.82 24.21
N PRO A 133 -12.17 43.78 24.40
CA PRO A 133 -13.11 44.61 23.63
C PRO A 133 -12.78 46.11 23.64
N ASP A 134 -12.34 46.63 24.79
CA ASP A 134 -12.07 48.06 24.96
C ASP A 134 -10.76 48.53 24.30
N SER A 135 -9.89 47.61 23.87
CA SER A 135 -8.58 47.95 23.30
C SER A 135 -8.33 47.46 21.88
N ILE A 136 -9.13 46.53 21.36
CA ILE A 136 -8.88 45.92 20.04
C ILE A 136 -8.87 46.95 18.91
N ASP A 137 -9.83 47.87 18.86
CA ASP A 137 -9.89 48.91 17.83
C ASP A 137 -8.63 49.78 17.77
N THR A 138 -8.15 50.18 18.96
CA THR A 138 -6.91 50.96 19.06
C THR A 138 -5.71 50.10 18.70
N TYR A 139 -5.67 48.84 19.14
CA TYR A 139 -4.58 47.90 18.86
C TYR A 139 -4.42 47.65 17.36
N VAL A 140 -5.51 47.31 16.65
CA VAL A 140 -5.49 47.06 15.19
C VAL A 140 -4.99 48.28 14.42
N LYS A 141 -5.40 49.49 14.83
CA LYS A 141 -5.03 50.74 14.14
C LYS A 141 -3.59 51.17 14.42
N THR A 142 -3.09 50.98 15.64
CA THR A 142 -1.87 51.67 16.12
C THR A 142 -0.72 50.75 16.51
N LYS A 143 -0.96 49.47 16.77
CA LYS A 143 0.04 48.54 17.33
C LYS A 143 0.20 47.24 16.55
N ALA A 144 -0.84 46.77 15.88
CA ALA A 144 -0.76 45.53 15.11
C ALA A 144 0.24 45.66 13.95
N PRO A 145 1.29 44.81 13.89
CA PRO A 145 2.26 44.85 12.81
C PRO A 145 1.62 44.42 11.49
N ASN A 146 2.17 44.88 10.36
CA ASN A 146 1.56 44.63 9.05
C ASN A 146 1.39 43.14 8.73
N TRP A 147 2.30 42.27 9.18
CA TRP A 147 2.21 40.83 8.95
C TRP A 147 1.01 40.16 9.66
N MET A 148 0.47 40.78 10.71
CA MET A 148 -0.66 40.26 11.49
C MET A 148 -2.02 40.71 10.96
N LYS A 149 -2.07 41.81 10.20
CA LYS A 149 -3.33 42.45 9.79
C LYS A 149 -4.26 41.52 9.02
N GLY A 150 -3.73 40.69 8.11
CA GLY A 150 -4.54 39.70 7.40
C GLY A 150 -5.12 38.60 8.31
N MET A 151 -4.41 38.24 9.38
CA MET A 151 -4.90 37.27 10.37
C MET A 151 -6.02 37.87 11.24
N LEU A 152 -5.88 39.14 11.63
CA LEU A 152 -6.92 39.89 12.33
C LEU A 152 -8.17 40.06 11.46
N GLU A 153 -8.00 40.44 10.19
CA GLU A 153 -9.08 40.63 9.23
C GLU A 153 -9.90 39.36 9.03
N ALA A 154 -9.26 38.18 9.02
CA ALA A 154 -9.95 36.89 8.94
C ALA A 154 -10.99 36.71 10.08
N TYR A 155 -10.74 37.32 11.24
CA TYR A 155 -11.67 37.34 12.37
C TYR A 155 -12.48 38.65 12.48
N GLY A 156 -12.60 39.43 11.40
CA GLY A 156 -13.32 40.69 11.40
C GLY A 156 -12.62 41.79 12.20
N ASN A 157 -11.29 41.71 12.36
CA ASN A 157 -10.48 42.56 13.22
C ASN A 157 -10.80 42.48 14.72
N ASN A 158 -11.64 41.52 15.14
CA ASN A 158 -12.02 41.32 16.53
C ASN A 158 -12.07 39.83 16.89
N PRO A 159 -10.92 39.21 17.24
CA PRO A 159 -10.87 37.79 17.56
C PRO A 159 -11.68 37.44 18.81
N TYR A 160 -11.84 38.35 19.76
CA TYR A 160 -12.71 38.14 20.93
C TYR A 160 -14.18 38.03 20.51
N GLU A 161 -14.70 39.00 19.75
CA GLU A 161 -16.08 38.99 19.26
C GLU A 161 -16.36 37.79 18.36
N ARG A 162 -15.39 37.39 17.53
CA ARG A 162 -15.47 36.15 16.75
C ARG A 162 -15.70 34.94 17.64
N LEU A 163 -14.90 34.79 18.69
CA LEU A 163 -14.99 33.67 19.63
C LEU A 163 -16.34 33.68 20.35
N VAL A 164 -16.79 34.83 20.87
CA VAL A 164 -18.08 34.99 21.54
C VAL A 164 -19.25 34.68 20.62
N THR A 165 -19.22 35.16 19.38
CA THR A 165 -20.29 34.93 18.39
C THR A 165 -20.48 33.44 18.10
N LEU A 166 -19.37 32.72 17.90
CA LEU A 166 -19.41 31.29 17.65
C LEU A 166 -19.76 30.49 18.90
N ALA A 167 -19.27 30.91 20.07
CA ALA A 167 -19.61 30.30 21.35
C ALA A 167 -21.11 30.40 21.66
N LYS A 168 -21.75 31.56 21.41
CA LYS A 168 -23.21 31.73 21.54
C LYS A 168 -23.99 30.81 20.62
N LYS A 169 -23.50 30.60 19.39
CA LYS A 169 -24.09 29.63 18.45
C LYS A 169 -23.94 28.20 19.00
N ALA A 170 -22.74 27.84 19.43
CA ALA A 170 -22.41 26.55 20.02
C ALA A 170 -23.25 26.21 21.27
N GLN A 171 -23.62 27.19 22.10
CA GLN A 171 -24.49 27.00 23.26
C GLN A 171 -25.92 26.55 22.90
N GLN A 172 -26.32 26.66 21.62
CA GLN A 172 -27.57 26.09 21.14
C GLN A 172 -27.47 24.58 20.92
N ASP A 173 -26.26 24.07 20.70
CA ASP A 173 -26.00 22.66 20.37
C ASP A 173 -25.48 21.86 21.57
N GLY A 174 -24.74 22.49 22.50
CA GLY A 174 -24.08 21.82 23.61
C GLY A 174 -23.69 22.74 24.77
N VAL A 175 -22.82 22.25 25.66
CA VAL A 175 -22.45 22.90 26.92
C VAL A 175 -20.95 23.25 26.91
N ILE A 176 -20.63 24.51 27.19
CA ILE A 176 -19.24 24.95 27.33
C ILE A 176 -18.68 24.41 28.66
N LYS A 177 -17.58 23.64 28.59
CA LYS A 177 -16.98 22.94 29.74
C LYS A 177 -15.59 23.42 30.13
N GLY A 178 -14.99 24.32 29.35
CA GLY A 178 -13.68 24.86 29.64
C GLY A 178 -13.16 25.81 28.58
N ILE A 179 -12.13 26.57 28.95
CA ILE A 179 -11.44 27.51 28.07
C ILE A 179 -9.95 27.15 28.07
N LEU A 180 -9.37 26.97 26.89
CA LEU A 180 -7.97 26.64 26.69
C LEU A 180 -7.23 27.86 26.16
N MET A 181 -6.08 28.16 26.74
CA MET A 181 -5.26 29.29 26.36
C MET A 181 -3.78 28.91 26.26
N HIS A 182 -3.08 29.41 25.24
CA HIS A 182 -1.62 29.39 25.24
C HIS A 182 -1.06 30.79 25.05
N GLN A 183 -0.09 31.15 25.90
CA GLN A 183 0.67 32.38 25.79
C GLN A 183 1.96 32.16 24.99
N GLY A 184 2.34 33.14 24.17
CA GLY A 184 3.58 33.16 23.39
C GLY A 184 4.54 34.24 23.89
N GLU A 185 5.33 34.80 22.97
CA GLU A 185 6.37 35.80 23.22
C GLU A 185 5.83 37.18 23.59
N THR A 186 4.71 37.59 23.02
CA THR A 186 4.17 38.92 23.28
C THR A 186 3.69 39.02 24.73
N ASN A 187 3.87 40.17 25.39
CA ASN A 187 3.64 40.39 26.83
C ASN A 187 4.58 39.64 27.79
N THR A 188 5.74 39.15 27.32
CA THR A 188 6.79 38.62 28.23
C THR A 188 7.20 39.68 29.25
N GLY A 189 7.03 39.38 30.54
CA GLY A 189 7.46 40.25 31.64
C GLY A 189 6.55 41.45 31.92
N ASP A 190 5.37 41.54 31.28
CA ASP A 190 4.40 42.60 31.57
C ASP A 190 3.66 42.27 32.88
N PRO A 191 3.84 43.04 33.97
CA PRO A 191 3.21 42.76 35.26
C PRO A 191 1.68 42.86 35.22
N LYS A 192 1.10 43.48 34.17
CA LYS A 192 -0.36 43.58 33.99
C LYS A 192 -0.95 42.39 33.24
N TRP A 193 -0.12 41.51 32.70
CA TRP A 193 -0.57 40.41 31.83
C TRP A 193 -1.61 39.52 32.51
N ALA A 194 -1.36 39.06 33.74
CA ALA A 194 -2.29 38.18 34.46
C ALA A 194 -3.67 38.83 34.68
N GLY A 195 -3.69 40.14 34.98
CA GLY A 195 -4.93 40.91 35.11
C GLY A 195 -5.69 41.06 33.78
N MET A 196 -4.96 41.23 32.66
CA MET A 196 -5.58 41.26 31.33
C MET A 196 -6.14 39.90 30.92
N VAL A 197 -5.46 38.80 31.24
CA VAL A 197 -5.98 37.43 31.02
C VAL A 197 -7.24 37.21 31.86
N GLN A 198 -7.23 37.63 33.13
CA GLN A 198 -8.42 37.58 33.99
C GLN A 198 -9.58 38.37 33.40
N GLN A 199 -9.32 39.55 32.83
CA GLN A 199 -10.35 40.36 32.19
C GLN A 199 -10.93 39.64 30.96
N VAL A 200 -10.12 39.04 30.09
CA VAL A 200 -10.63 38.23 28.96
C VAL A 200 -11.50 37.08 29.46
N TYR A 201 -11.03 36.33 30.46
CA TYR A 201 -11.77 35.21 31.03
C TYR A 201 -13.12 35.65 31.65
N ASN A 202 -13.11 36.73 32.44
CA ASN A 202 -14.32 37.27 33.06
C ASN A 202 -15.31 37.78 32.01
N ASN A 203 -14.83 38.45 30.96
CA ASN A 203 -15.68 38.90 29.87
C ASN A 203 -16.30 37.70 29.14
N LEU A 204 -15.53 36.64 28.83
CA LEU A 204 -16.07 35.42 28.23
C LEU A 204 -17.15 34.80 29.12
N CYS A 205 -16.91 34.72 30.44
CA CYS A 205 -17.91 34.20 31.36
C CYS A 205 -19.18 35.07 31.40
N GLY A 206 -19.04 36.40 31.44
CA GLY A 206 -20.16 37.32 31.43
C GLY A 206 -20.97 37.28 30.14
N ASP A 207 -20.32 37.42 28.99
CA ASP A 207 -20.95 37.49 27.67
C ASP A 207 -21.62 36.18 27.24
N LEU A 208 -21.15 35.05 27.77
CA LEU A 208 -21.67 33.71 27.51
C LEU A 208 -22.49 33.15 28.69
N GLN A 209 -22.69 33.94 29.75
CA GLN A 209 -23.44 33.54 30.95
C GLN A 209 -22.92 32.24 31.58
N LEU A 210 -21.60 32.07 31.60
CA LEU A 210 -20.92 30.93 32.21
C LEU A 210 -20.66 31.21 33.68
N LYS A 211 -20.76 30.18 34.49
CA LYS A 211 -20.35 30.21 35.89
C LYS A 211 -18.85 29.91 35.97
N PRO A 212 -18.01 30.82 36.49
CA PRO A 212 -16.57 30.61 36.59
C PRO A 212 -16.19 29.30 37.30
N GLU A 213 -16.94 28.91 38.33
CA GLU A 213 -16.73 27.67 39.10
C GLU A 213 -17.02 26.38 38.32
N GLU A 214 -17.74 26.46 37.19
CA GLU A 214 -18.05 25.33 36.31
C GLU A 214 -17.20 25.33 35.02
N VAL A 215 -16.45 26.42 34.74
CA VAL A 215 -15.68 26.60 33.50
C VAL A 215 -14.26 27.08 33.81
N ASN A 216 -13.35 26.14 34.02
CA ASN A 216 -11.94 26.43 34.29
C ASN A 216 -11.22 27.01 33.07
N LEU A 217 -10.21 27.83 33.36
CA LEU A 217 -9.22 28.28 32.38
C LEU A 217 -8.00 27.35 32.44
N TYR A 218 -7.63 26.75 31.32
CA TYR A 218 -6.44 25.90 31.22
C TYR A 218 -5.39 26.63 30.40
N VAL A 219 -4.21 26.87 30.98
CA VAL A 219 -3.16 27.68 30.34
C VAL A 219 -1.89 26.88 30.13
N GLY A 220 -1.52 26.68 28.87
CA GLY A 220 -0.31 25.96 28.47
C GLY A 220 0.94 26.76 28.76
N ASN A 221 1.93 26.07 29.31
CA ASN A 221 3.26 26.62 29.52
C ASN A 221 4.06 26.62 28.21
N ILE A 222 5.02 27.52 28.12
CA ILE A 222 5.83 27.81 26.94
C ILE A 222 6.87 26.72 26.64
N VAL A 223 7.52 26.78 25.47
CA VAL A 223 8.67 25.92 25.16
C VAL A 223 9.76 26.07 26.23
N GLN A 224 10.14 24.96 26.87
CA GLN A 224 11.20 24.93 27.87
C GLN A 224 12.60 24.85 27.23
N ALA A 225 12.78 23.91 26.28
CA ALA A 225 14.06 23.60 25.61
C ALA A 225 15.25 23.52 26.58
N ASP A 226 15.11 22.72 27.65
CA ASP A 226 16.08 22.60 28.75
C ASP A 226 16.50 23.95 29.37
N GLY A 227 15.52 24.84 29.54
CA GLY A 227 15.73 26.20 30.05
C GLY A 227 16.26 27.21 29.01
N LYS A 228 16.38 26.81 27.74
CA LYS A 228 16.89 27.64 26.64
C LYS A 228 15.81 28.07 25.64
N GLY A 229 14.54 27.91 25.98
CA GLY A 229 13.42 28.36 25.15
C GLY A 229 13.45 29.87 24.95
N VAL A 230 13.09 30.34 23.75
CA VAL A 230 13.13 31.78 23.41
C VAL A 230 12.24 32.59 24.34
N CYS A 231 11.10 32.04 24.73
CA CYS A 231 10.14 32.70 25.60
C CYS A 231 10.33 32.40 27.09
N ILE A 232 11.40 31.71 27.54
CA ILE A 232 11.50 31.14 28.89
C ILE A 232 11.17 32.12 30.03
N GLY A 233 11.42 33.43 29.82
CA GLY A 233 11.03 34.50 30.75
C GLY A 233 9.51 34.60 31.04
N CYS A 234 8.64 34.14 30.13
CA CYS A 234 7.18 34.06 30.35
C CYS A 234 6.78 32.98 31.37
N LYS A 235 7.64 32.00 31.68
CA LYS A 235 7.25 30.86 32.50
C LYS A 235 6.71 31.29 33.87
N LYS A 236 7.43 32.20 34.54
CA LYS A 236 7.06 32.65 35.89
C LYS A 236 5.65 33.26 35.92
N GLN A 237 5.35 34.19 35.01
CA GLN A 237 4.04 34.84 34.97
C GLN A 237 2.89 33.85 34.66
N ILE A 238 3.16 32.81 33.87
CA ILE A 238 2.18 31.74 33.59
C ILE A 238 1.98 30.86 34.82
N ASP A 239 3.07 30.41 35.47
CA ASP A 239 3.03 29.56 36.67
C ASP A 239 2.31 30.24 37.84
N GLU A 240 2.42 31.56 37.96
CA GLU A 240 1.77 32.38 39.00
C GLU A 240 0.32 32.77 38.67
N LEU A 241 -0.17 32.50 37.45
CA LEU A 241 -1.51 32.88 37.03
C LEU A 241 -2.65 32.36 37.95
N PRO A 242 -2.57 31.13 38.52
CA PRO A 242 -3.56 30.66 39.49
C PRO A 242 -3.70 31.54 40.75
N GLN A 243 -2.70 32.36 41.08
CA GLN A 243 -2.78 33.33 42.17
C GLN A 243 -3.72 34.50 41.83
N THR A 244 -3.89 34.80 40.54
CA THR A 244 -4.81 35.84 40.05
C THR A 244 -6.18 35.25 39.70
N ILE A 245 -6.21 34.08 39.05
CA ILE A 245 -7.43 33.40 38.59
C ILE A 245 -7.50 32.04 39.28
N HIS A 246 -8.25 31.92 40.37
CA HIS A 246 -8.28 30.69 41.18
C HIS A 246 -8.87 29.46 40.47
N THR A 247 -9.67 29.66 39.40
CA THR A 247 -10.19 28.60 38.52
C THR A 247 -9.23 28.25 37.37
N CYS A 248 -8.03 28.83 37.37
CA CYS A 248 -7.00 28.57 36.37
C CYS A 248 -6.14 27.35 36.75
N GLN A 249 -5.88 26.49 35.76
CA GLN A 249 -4.90 25.41 35.85
C GLN A 249 -3.80 25.61 34.80
N VAL A 250 -2.55 25.59 35.25
CA VAL A 250 -1.38 25.65 34.35
C VAL A 250 -1.05 24.24 33.86
N ILE A 251 -0.91 24.09 32.54
CA ILE A 251 -0.53 22.84 31.90
C ILE A 251 0.97 22.86 31.62
N SER A 252 1.72 22.01 32.34
CA SER A 252 3.18 21.94 32.16
C SER A 252 3.56 21.48 30.76
N SER A 253 4.56 22.15 30.19
CA SER A 253 5.25 21.79 28.95
C SER A 253 6.61 21.13 29.19
N ASP A 254 6.91 20.74 30.44
CA ASP A 254 8.19 20.12 30.79
C ASP A 254 8.35 18.80 30.01
N GLY A 255 9.47 18.65 29.32
CA GLY A 255 9.76 17.49 28.47
C GLY A 255 9.03 17.47 27.12
N CYS A 256 8.22 18.48 26.78
CA CYS A 256 7.72 18.62 25.41
C CYS A 256 8.87 18.98 24.46
N SER A 257 8.96 18.29 23.33
CA SER A 257 9.95 18.56 22.28
C SER A 257 9.64 19.85 21.52
N ASN A 258 10.65 20.43 20.87
CA ASN A 258 10.55 21.75 20.25
C ASN A 258 11.22 21.82 18.88
N GLY A 259 10.73 22.74 18.05
CA GLY A 259 11.33 23.06 16.77
C GLY A 259 12.72 23.68 16.91
N PRO A 260 13.47 23.81 15.80
CA PRO A 260 14.84 24.34 15.80
C PRO A 260 14.91 25.81 16.25
N ASP A 261 13.81 26.56 16.13
CA ASP A 261 13.72 27.94 16.60
C ASP A 261 13.68 28.08 18.13
N ARG A 262 13.39 26.98 18.87
CA ARG A 262 13.17 26.95 20.33
C ARG A 262 12.08 27.92 20.81
N LEU A 263 11.23 28.37 19.88
CA LEU A 263 10.09 29.25 20.10
C LEU A 263 8.79 28.44 20.02
N HIS A 264 8.71 27.53 19.05
CA HIS A 264 7.55 26.68 18.83
C HIS A 264 7.82 25.23 19.21
N PHE A 265 6.77 24.53 19.67
CA PHE A 265 6.82 23.08 19.76
C PHE A 265 6.97 22.47 18.36
N ASP A 266 7.61 21.31 18.25
CA ASP A 266 7.50 20.47 17.06
C ASP A 266 6.20 19.65 17.12
N ALA A 267 5.91 18.84 16.10
CA ALA A 267 4.67 18.07 16.06
C ALA A 267 4.51 17.17 17.30
N ALA A 268 5.57 16.49 17.74
CA ALA A 268 5.53 15.66 18.94
C ALA A 268 5.27 16.46 20.23
N GLY A 269 5.84 17.67 20.35
CA GLY A 269 5.62 18.56 21.48
C GLY A 269 4.19 19.09 21.54
N TYR A 270 3.59 19.41 20.40
CA TYR A 270 2.17 19.80 20.32
C TYR A 270 1.24 18.67 20.76
N ARG A 271 1.55 17.42 20.37
CA ARG A 271 0.79 16.23 20.79
C ARG A 271 0.86 16.02 22.29
N GLU A 272 2.07 16.06 22.85
CA GLU A 272 2.29 15.88 24.28
C GLU A 272 1.55 16.96 25.08
N LEU A 273 1.71 18.23 24.70
CA LEU A 273 1.03 19.33 25.37
C LEU A 273 -0.49 19.22 25.23
N GLY A 274 -1.00 18.89 24.04
CA GLY A 274 -2.43 18.66 23.80
C GLY A 274 -3.00 17.52 24.65
N CYS A 275 -2.29 16.40 24.76
CA CYS A 275 -2.66 15.31 25.67
C CYS A 275 -2.74 15.80 27.12
N ARG A 276 -1.79 16.60 27.59
CA ARG A 276 -1.82 17.13 28.96
C ARG A 276 -2.98 18.09 29.22
N TYR A 277 -3.37 18.91 28.24
CA TYR A 277 -4.63 19.66 28.32
C TYR A 277 -5.82 18.70 28.49
N GLY A 278 -5.90 17.66 27.66
CA GLY A 278 -7.01 16.71 27.68
C GLY A 278 -7.10 15.95 29.00
N GLU A 279 -5.96 15.51 29.52
CA GLU A 279 -5.89 14.84 30.82
C GLU A 279 -6.31 15.76 31.97
N ALA A 280 -5.88 17.03 31.96
CA ALA A 280 -6.26 17.99 32.99
C ALA A 280 -7.78 18.24 33.00
N VAL A 281 -8.37 18.46 31.82
CA VAL A 281 -9.82 18.62 31.66
C VAL A 281 -10.57 17.35 32.04
N ALA A 282 -10.10 16.17 31.63
CA ALA A 282 -10.71 14.90 32.00
C ALA A 282 -10.79 14.73 33.52
N ARG A 283 -9.68 14.98 34.24
CA ARG A 283 -9.64 14.93 35.71
C ARG A 283 -10.63 15.92 36.33
N GLN A 284 -10.67 17.16 35.84
CA GLN A 284 -11.58 18.19 36.36
C GLN A 284 -13.06 17.80 36.17
N LEU A 285 -13.39 17.13 35.07
CA LEU A 285 -14.74 16.66 34.80
C LEU A 285 -15.07 15.30 35.45
N GLY A 286 -14.15 14.74 36.25
CA GLY A 286 -14.36 13.48 36.97
C GLY A 286 -14.17 12.22 36.12
N PHE A 287 -13.48 12.31 34.98
CA PHE A 287 -13.13 11.17 34.14
C PHE A 287 -11.70 10.69 34.38
N GLU A 288 -11.50 9.38 34.22
CA GLU A 288 -10.15 8.80 34.24
C GLU A 288 -9.42 9.19 32.94
N PRO A 289 -8.27 9.89 33.03
CA PRO A 289 -7.53 10.31 31.85
C PRO A 289 -7.00 9.13 31.06
N ARG A 290 -7.27 9.12 29.76
CA ARG A 290 -6.75 8.14 28.81
C ARG A 290 -6.15 8.88 27.64
N ARG A 291 -4.87 8.62 27.38
CA ARG A 291 -4.26 9.08 26.13
C ARG A 291 -4.87 8.31 24.97
N PRO A 292 -5.05 8.94 23.79
CA PRO A 292 -5.40 8.23 22.59
C PRO A 292 -4.38 7.11 22.40
N GLN A 293 -4.83 5.88 22.13
CA GLN A 293 -3.92 4.87 21.63
C GLN A 293 -3.37 5.41 20.30
N MET A 294 -2.18 6.01 20.36
CA MET A 294 -1.23 5.80 19.27
C MET A 294 -1.04 4.30 19.28
N GLU A 295 -1.50 3.59 18.26
CA GLU A 295 -1.06 2.21 18.07
C GLU A 295 0.47 2.28 18.10
N LYS A 296 1.07 1.92 19.24
CA LYS A 296 2.44 1.43 19.23
C LYS A 296 2.31 0.24 18.30
N PRO A 297 2.94 0.29 17.11
CA PRO A 297 2.84 -0.84 16.21
C PRO A 297 3.26 -2.05 17.01
N GLU A 298 2.39 -3.05 17.07
CA GLU A 298 2.76 -4.32 17.63
C GLU A 298 3.96 -4.77 16.81
N ALA A 299 5.14 -4.72 17.41
CA ALA A 299 6.37 -4.95 16.69
C ALA A 299 6.29 -6.38 16.16
N ILE A 300 6.25 -6.53 14.84
CA ILE A 300 6.24 -7.85 14.23
C ILE A 300 7.53 -8.54 14.69
N ALA A 301 7.39 -9.56 15.53
CA ALA A 301 8.52 -10.31 16.03
C ALA A 301 8.99 -11.24 14.92
N VAL A 302 10.19 -11.01 14.40
CA VAL A 302 10.83 -11.92 13.47
C VAL A 302 11.47 -13.06 14.27
N PRO A 303 11.11 -14.33 14.04
CA PRO A 303 11.73 -15.46 14.70
C PRO A 303 13.25 -15.44 14.55
N ALA A 304 13.97 -15.82 15.61
CA ALA A 304 15.43 -15.80 15.61
C ALA A 304 16.05 -16.77 14.58
N ASP A 305 15.30 -17.78 14.18
CA ASP A 305 15.66 -18.79 13.18
C ASP A 305 15.11 -18.49 11.78
N ALA A 306 14.46 -17.33 11.57
CA ALA A 306 14.13 -16.86 10.23
C ALA A 306 15.41 -16.49 9.46
N PHE A 307 15.54 -17.01 8.26
CA PHE A 307 16.72 -16.85 7.41
C PHE A 307 16.46 -15.84 6.29
N ILE A 308 17.53 -15.23 5.78
CA ILE A 308 17.46 -14.30 4.64
C ILE A 308 17.10 -15.10 3.40
N ALA A 309 16.07 -14.65 2.66
CA ALA A 309 15.66 -15.32 1.43
C ALA A 309 16.79 -15.28 0.39
N GLU A 310 16.95 -16.35 -0.40
CA GLU A 310 18.04 -16.49 -1.37
C GLU A 310 18.07 -15.36 -2.42
N THR A 311 16.91 -14.80 -2.74
CA THR A 311 16.75 -13.70 -3.71
C THR A 311 17.10 -12.32 -3.15
N THR A 312 17.49 -12.22 -1.87
CA THR A 312 17.87 -10.96 -1.22
C THR A 312 19.27 -10.54 -1.68
N ILE A 313 19.41 -9.29 -2.14
CA ILE A 313 20.72 -8.81 -2.61
C ILE A 313 21.69 -8.58 -1.44
N PRO A 314 23.01 -8.76 -1.64
CA PRO A 314 24.00 -8.61 -0.58
C PRO A 314 23.90 -7.27 0.16
N GLY A 315 23.92 -7.31 1.50
CA GLY A 315 23.84 -6.14 2.36
C GLY A 315 22.45 -5.83 2.91
N ASN A 316 21.40 -6.53 2.44
CA ASN A 316 20.05 -6.43 3.00
C ASN A 316 19.74 -7.61 3.94
N GLU A 317 18.94 -7.34 4.97
CA GLU A 317 18.50 -8.36 5.95
C GLU A 317 17.10 -8.94 5.63
N PHE A 318 16.37 -8.35 4.70
CA PHE A 318 15.01 -8.70 4.33
C PHE A 318 14.87 -8.75 2.80
N PRO A 319 13.94 -9.56 2.26
CA PRO A 319 12.97 -10.38 2.97
C PRO A 319 13.58 -11.60 3.69
N LYS A 320 12.89 -12.07 4.73
CA LYS A 320 13.24 -13.30 5.46
C LYS A 320 12.12 -14.32 5.37
N VAL A 321 12.45 -15.58 5.56
CA VAL A 321 11.49 -16.70 5.61
C VAL A 321 11.72 -17.48 6.90
N ASP A 322 10.65 -17.86 7.59
CA ASP A 322 10.73 -18.73 8.78
C ASP A 322 10.46 -20.20 8.45
N LYS A 323 10.48 -21.07 9.47
CA LYS A 323 10.27 -22.52 9.32
C LYS A 323 8.82 -22.89 9.01
N GLU A 324 7.88 -21.97 9.21
CA GLU A 324 6.48 -22.14 8.85
C GLU A 324 6.19 -21.54 7.46
N ASN A 325 7.22 -21.22 6.67
CA ASN A 325 7.14 -20.62 5.34
C ASN A 325 6.45 -19.25 5.31
N ARG A 326 6.45 -18.50 6.42
CA ARG A 326 6.00 -17.11 6.42
C ARG A 326 7.13 -16.21 5.97
N ALA A 327 6.81 -15.27 5.08
CA ALA A 327 7.75 -14.28 4.60
C ALA A 327 7.60 -12.97 5.39
N TYR A 328 8.74 -12.42 5.81
CA TYR A 328 8.85 -11.15 6.51
C TYR A 328 9.43 -10.13 5.55
N PHE A 329 8.71 -9.03 5.34
CA PHE A 329 9.09 -7.95 4.43
C PHE A 329 9.33 -6.67 5.21
N ARG A 330 10.37 -5.92 4.86
CA ARG A 330 10.69 -4.66 5.52
C ARG A 330 11.17 -3.63 4.51
N ILE A 331 10.70 -2.39 4.65
CA ILE A 331 11.16 -1.27 3.82
C ILE A 331 11.29 0.02 4.61
N GLN A 332 12.31 0.82 4.31
CA GLN A 332 12.49 2.16 4.87
C GLN A 332 11.66 3.16 4.06
N ALA A 333 10.70 3.82 4.72
CA ALA A 333 9.80 4.76 4.08
C ALA A 333 9.23 5.76 5.12
N PRO A 334 10.07 6.59 5.76
CA PRO A 334 9.68 7.36 6.95
C PRO A 334 8.56 8.39 6.71
N GLU A 335 8.37 8.82 5.46
CA GLU A 335 7.32 9.77 5.07
C GLU A 335 6.05 9.09 4.52
N ALA A 336 6.06 7.76 4.34
CA ALA A 336 4.94 7.03 3.76
C ALA A 336 3.73 7.02 4.71
N ARG A 337 2.53 7.19 4.15
CA ARG A 337 1.27 7.13 4.91
C ARG A 337 0.73 5.71 4.96
N LYS A 338 0.90 4.96 3.88
CA LYS A 338 0.45 3.58 3.75
C LYS A 338 1.47 2.77 2.94
N VAL A 339 1.84 1.61 3.47
CA VAL A 339 2.69 0.65 2.77
C VAL A 339 2.01 -0.71 2.75
N ILE A 340 2.04 -1.40 1.61
CA ILE A 340 1.42 -2.71 1.39
C ILE A 340 2.43 -3.59 0.67
N VAL A 341 2.54 -4.86 1.09
CA VAL A 341 3.16 -5.91 0.27
C VAL A 341 2.07 -6.79 -0.35
N ASP A 342 2.19 -7.07 -1.64
CA ASP A 342 1.25 -7.87 -2.44
C ASP A 342 1.97 -9.13 -2.94
N ILE A 343 1.56 -10.30 -2.44
CA ILE A 343 2.17 -11.59 -2.76
C ILE A 343 1.09 -12.67 -2.81
N CYS A 344 1.18 -13.57 -3.80
CA CYS A 344 0.22 -14.65 -4.03
C CYS A 344 -1.26 -14.20 -4.06
N GLY A 345 -1.51 -13.00 -4.61
CA GLY A 345 -2.86 -12.41 -4.71
C GLY A 345 -3.44 -11.88 -3.39
N LYS A 346 -2.66 -11.89 -2.30
CA LYS A 346 -3.04 -11.32 -1.00
C LYS A 346 -2.19 -10.08 -0.69
N LYS A 347 -2.88 -9.03 -0.25
CA LYS A 347 -2.30 -7.76 0.17
C LYS A 347 -2.19 -7.70 1.69
N TYR A 348 -1.01 -7.38 2.18
CA TYR A 348 -0.71 -7.23 3.60
C TYR A 348 -0.34 -5.77 3.88
N ASP A 349 -1.17 -5.09 4.66
CA ASP A 349 -0.83 -3.75 5.16
C ASP A 349 0.40 -3.86 6.06
N MET A 350 1.48 -3.18 5.70
CA MET A 350 2.70 -3.14 6.49
C MET A 350 2.51 -2.17 7.67
N LYS A 351 3.03 -2.55 8.83
CA LYS A 351 2.95 -1.77 10.07
C LYS A 351 4.25 -1.00 10.29
N PRO A 352 4.23 0.24 10.79
CA PRO A 352 5.46 0.95 11.12
C PRO A 352 6.33 0.12 12.07
N ASP A 353 7.64 0.07 11.88
CA ASP A 353 8.55 -0.74 12.71
C ASP A 353 9.13 0.03 13.92
N GLY A 354 8.73 1.29 14.09
CA GLY A 354 9.24 2.20 15.13
C GLY A 354 10.66 2.72 14.87
N LYS A 355 11.26 2.44 13.71
CA LYS A 355 12.61 2.83 13.30
C LYS A 355 12.64 3.54 11.94
N GLY A 356 11.53 4.18 11.54
CA GLY A 356 11.39 4.86 10.25
C GLY A 356 11.05 3.94 9.07
N GLY A 357 10.83 2.64 9.31
CA GLY A 357 10.43 1.66 8.31
C GLY A 357 9.04 1.09 8.55
N PHE A 358 8.65 0.20 7.64
CA PHE A 358 7.43 -0.58 7.68
C PHE A 358 7.77 -2.06 7.57
N MET A 359 7.01 -2.92 8.24
CA MET A 359 7.20 -4.36 8.24
C MET A 359 5.85 -5.09 8.07
N ALA A 360 5.85 -6.21 7.36
CA ALA A 360 4.73 -7.14 7.28
C ALA A 360 5.23 -8.59 7.39
N VAL A 361 4.34 -9.48 7.79
CA VAL A 361 4.51 -10.93 7.75
C VAL A 361 3.35 -11.53 6.95
N SER A 362 3.66 -12.46 6.05
CA SER A 362 2.64 -13.18 5.29
C SER A 362 2.01 -14.32 6.10
N ASP A 363 0.89 -14.85 5.61
CA ASP A 363 0.50 -16.23 5.93
C ASP A 363 1.59 -17.20 5.41
N PRO A 364 1.64 -18.47 5.87
CA PRO A 364 2.48 -19.50 5.26
C PRO A 364 2.30 -19.54 3.74
N LEU A 365 3.40 -19.40 3.01
CA LEU A 365 3.43 -19.45 1.56
C LEU A 365 3.66 -20.89 1.07
N PRO A 366 3.13 -21.26 -0.11
CA PRO A 366 3.54 -22.48 -0.79
C PRO A 366 5.06 -22.51 -0.99
N VAL A 367 5.62 -23.72 -1.16
CA VAL A 367 7.05 -23.84 -1.51
C VAL A 367 7.28 -23.39 -2.95
N GLY A 368 8.49 -22.87 -3.21
CA GLY A 368 8.91 -22.41 -4.52
C GLY A 368 9.00 -20.89 -4.64
N PHE A 369 9.00 -20.44 -5.90
CA PHE A 369 9.20 -19.03 -6.23
C PHE A 369 7.88 -18.28 -6.38
N HIS A 370 7.82 -17.08 -5.80
CA HIS A 370 6.68 -16.17 -5.90
C HIS A 370 7.13 -14.77 -6.30
N TYR A 371 6.46 -14.21 -7.31
CA TYR A 371 6.53 -12.78 -7.59
C TYR A 371 5.81 -11.99 -6.49
N TYR A 372 6.36 -10.85 -6.10
CA TYR A 372 5.70 -9.93 -5.16
C TYR A 372 5.96 -8.47 -5.51
N PHE A 373 5.15 -7.59 -4.94
CA PHE A 373 5.18 -6.15 -5.21
C PHE A 373 5.03 -5.34 -3.93
N MET A 374 5.73 -4.20 -3.88
CA MET A 374 5.54 -3.21 -2.84
C MET A 374 4.64 -2.09 -3.34
N ASN A 375 3.80 -1.54 -2.47
CA ASN A 375 2.99 -0.36 -2.75
C ASN A 375 3.17 0.65 -1.62
N ILE A 376 3.65 1.86 -1.96
CA ILE A 376 3.78 2.99 -1.06
C ILE A 376 2.85 4.08 -1.56
N ASP A 377 1.91 4.49 -0.72
CA ASP A 377 0.96 5.58 -0.99
C ASP A 377 0.24 5.46 -2.34
N GLY A 378 -0.11 4.23 -2.73
CA GLY A 378 -0.85 3.92 -3.96
C GLY A 378 0.04 3.62 -5.17
N VAL A 379 1.35 3.86 -5.09
CA VAL A 379 2.30 3.59 -6.19
C VAL A 379 2.97 2.23 -5.97
N GLN A 380 2.92 1.37 -6.99
CA GLN A 380 3.54 0.06 -6.96
C GLN A 380 4.98 0.12 -7.51
N PHE A 381 5.93 -0.50 -6.81
CA PHE A 381 7.35 -0.56 -7.20
C PHE A 381 7.95 -1.93 -6.84
N VAL A 382 9.16 -2.16 -7.37
CA VAL A 382 9.95 -3.37 -7.11
C VAL A 382 10.72 -3.17 -5.81
N ASP A 383 10.73 -4.18 -4.94
CA ASP A 383 11.50 -4.12 -3.71
C ASP A 383 13.00 -3.92 -4.02
N PRO A 384 13.62 -2.81 -3.56
CA PRO A 384 15.03 -2.57 -3.78
C PRO A 384 15.96 -3.54 -3.03
N ALA A 385 15.43 -4.36 -2.12
CA ALA A 385 16.20 -5.31 -1.33
C ALA A 385 16.35 -6.70 -1.97
N THR A 386 15.68 -6.98 -3.10
CA THR A 386 15.79 -8.27 -3.81
C THR A 386 16.29 -8.12 -5.23
N GLU A 387 16.77 -9.23 -5.79
CA GLU A 387 16.91 -9.39 -7.23
C GLU A 387 15.57 -9.10 -7.92
N THR A 388 15.65 -8.73 -9.21
CA THR A 388 14.48 -8.43 -10.02
C THR A 388 14.26 -9.50 -11.09
N PHE A 389 13.02 -9.91 -11.25
CA PHE A 389 12.61 -10.94 -12.19
C PHE A 389 11.59 -10.37 -13.16
N PHE A 390 11.75 -10.60 -14.47
CA PHE A 390 10.73 -10.19 -15.43
C PHE A 390 9.56 -11.18 -15.42
N GLY A 391 8.40 -10.71 -14.98
CA GLY A 391 7.17 -11.48 -14.82
C GLY A 391 5.98 -10.58 -14.54
N CYS A 392 4.77 -11.10 -14.72
CA CYS A 392 3.55 -10.29 -14.57
C CYS A 392 3.58 -9.00 -15.44
N CYS A 393 4.21 -9.06 -16.61
CA CYS A 393 4.39 -7.97 -17.58
C CYS A 393 5.33 -6.82 -17.13
N ARG A 394 6.23 -7.05 -16.17
CA ARG A 394 7.14 -6.03 -15.64
C ARG A 394 8.33 -6.63 -14.90
N GLN A 395 9.28 -5.80 -14.47
CA GLN A 395 10.22 -6.19 -13.42
C GLN A 395 9.47 -6.28 -12.09
N ALA A 396 9.70 -7.37 -11.34
CA ALA A 396 9.04 -7.67 -10.08
C ALA A 396 10.08 -8.13 -9.03
N GLY A 397 9.73 -7.98 -7.76
CA GLY A 397 10.46 -8.67 -6.70
C GLY A 397 10.14 -10.16 -6.76
N GLY A 398 11.08 -11.00 -6.34
CA GLY A 398 10.88 -12.45 -6.22
C GLY A 398 11.34 -12.95 -4.86
N ILE A 399 10.62 -13.93 -4.30
CA ILE A 399 11.02 -14.62 -3.08
C ILE A 399 10.96 -16.13 -3.30
N GLU A 400 11.98 -16.85 -2.81
CA GLU A 400 12.07 -18.31 -2.86
C GLU A 400 11.76 -18.89 -1.48
N ILE A 401 10.72 -19.71 -1.41
CA ILE A 401 10.33 -20.49 -0.23
C ILE A 401 10.94 -21.90 -0.39
N PRO A 402 11.88 -22.31 0.47
CA PRO A 402 12.64 -23.54 0.24
C PRO A 402 11.77 -24.81 0.19
N GLU A 403 11.98 -25.63 -0.85
CA GLU A 403 11.40 -26.98 -0.97
C GLU A 403 12.10 -28.02 -0.07
N GLY A 404 13.04 -27.60 0.78
CA GLY A 404 13.94 -28.53 1.47
C GLY A 404 14.81 -29.32 0.48
N SER A 405 15.26 -30.52 0.86
CA SER A 405 16.14 -31.36 0.02
C SER A 405 15.50 -31.81 -1.30
N GLU A 406 14.18 -31.81 -1.41
CA GLU A 406 13.49 -32.13 -2.67
C GLU A 406 13.93 -31.20 -3.80
N GLY A 407 14.28 -29.95 -3.49
CA GLY A 407 14.73 -28.96 -4.47
C GLY A 407 16.18 -29.10 -4.93
N ASP A 408 16.92 -30.13 -4.50
CA ASP A 408 18.33 -30.31 -4.89
C ASP A 408 18.51 -30.52 -6.40
N TYR A 409 17.44 -30.92 -7.11
CA TYR A 409 17.49 -31.07 -8.57
C TYR A 409 17.61 -29.73 -9.30
N TYR A 410 17.15 -28.61 -8.74
CA TYR A 410 17.23 -27.28 -9.36
C TYR A 410 18.23 -26.33 -8.70
N ARG A 411 18.88 -26.75 -7.62
CA ARG A 411 19.95 -25.97 -6.98
C ARG A 411 21.34 -26.36 -7.50
N PRO A 412 22.33 -25.44 -7.47
CA PRO A 412 23.70 -25.76 -7.81
C PRO A 412 24.29 -26.82 -6.88
N GLN A 413 24.67 -27.97 -7.43
CA GLN A 413 25.38 -29.02 -6.68
C GLN A 413 26.91 -28.87 -6.80
N PRO A 414 27.71 -29.02 -5.73
CA PRO A 414 29.16 -28.76 -5.73
C PRO A 414 29.97 -29.51 -6.79
N ASP A 415 29.71 -30.81 -6.95
CA ASP A 415 30.51 -31.69 -7.82
C ASP A 415 29.91 -31.90 -9.22
N THR A 416 28.84 -31.17 -9.56
CA THR A 416 28.16 -31.30 -10.85
C THR A 416 28.83 -30.44 -11.92
N PRO A 417 29.28 -31.02 -13.06
CA PRO A 417 29.78 -30.25 -14.21
C PRO A 417 28.76 -29.22 -14.68
N LYS A 418 29.20 -27.97 -14.86
CA LYS A 418 28.31 -26.85 -15.18
C LYS A 418 28.27 -26.54 -16.67
N GLY A 419 27.07 -26.52 -17.24
CA GLY A 419 26.81 -25.94 -18.55
C GLY A 419 26.89 -24.42 -18.52
N GLN A 420 26.70 -23.79 -19.68
CA GLN A 420 26.75 -22.34 -19.83
C GLN A 420 25.43 -21.82 -20.37
N VAL A 421 24.85 -20.80 -19.75
CA VAL A 421 23.77 -20.00 -20.35
C VAL A 421 24.39 -18.78 -21.02
N ARG A 422 24.14 -18.63 -22.32
CA ARG A 422 24.68 -17.56 -23.17
C ARG A 422 23.58 -16.57 -23.51
N SER A 423 23.77 -15.31 -23.14
CA SER A 423 22.96 -14.18 -23.59
C SER A 423 23.47 -13.71 -24.96
N MET A 424 22.60 -13.70 -25.96
CA MET A 424 22.99 -13.45 -27.35
C MET A 424 21.96 -12.59 -28.07
N TYR A 425 22.43 -11.78 -29.02
CA TYR A 425 21.56 -11.04 -29.94
C TYR A 425 21.66 -11.59 -31.36
N TYR A 426 20.54 -11.66 -32.06
CA TYR A 426 20.46 -11.98 -33.48
C TYR A 426 19.47 -11.05 -34.18
N TYR A 427 19.69 -10.80 -35.46
CA TYR A 427 18.78 -9.97 -36.24
C TYR A 427 17.69 -10.86 -36.86
N ALA A 428 16.43 -10.64 -36.47
CA ALA A 428 15.29 -11.35 -37.02
C ALA A 428 14.77 -10.61 -38.25
N THR A 429 14.89 -11.24 -39.42
CA THR A 429 14.48 -10.62 -40.68
C THR A 429 12.96 -10.56 -40.82
N ALA A 430 12.23 -11.49 -40.20
CA ALA A 430 10.77 -11.50 -40.20
C ALA A 430 10.16 -10.25 -39.54
N THR A 431 10.74 -9.79 -38.42
CA THR A 431 10.28 -8.61 -37.68
C THR A 431 11.15 -7.37 -37.90
N LYS A 432 12.28 -7.51 -38.59
CA LYS A 432 13.26 -6.44 -38.90
C LYS A 432 13.87 -5.78 -37.66
N GLU A 433 14.11 -6.56 -36.61
CA GLU A 433 14.65 -6.08 -35.34
C GLU A 433 15.76 -6.98 -34.81
N TRP A 434 16.55 -6.45 -33.88
CA TRP A 434 17.45 -7.26 -33.07
C TRP A 434 16.67 -7.89 -31.93
N ARG A 435 16.78 -9.20 -31.80
CA ARG A 435 16.14 -9.99 -30.75
C ARG A 435 17.19 -10.57 -29.80
N HIS A 436 16.77 -10.83 -28.57
CA HIS A 436 17.61 -11.36 -27.50
C HIS A 436 17.19 -12.80 -27.19
N VAL A 437 18.17 -13.70 -27.09
CA VAL A 437 17.95 -15.13 -26.85
C VAL A 437 18.93 -15.63 -25.80
N MET A 438 18.45 -16.51 -24.92
CA MET A 438 19.26 -17.23 -23.95
C MET A 438 19.49 -18.66 -24.45
N VAL A 439 20.74 -19.11 -24.47
CA VAL A 439 21.09 -20.46 -24.97
C VAL A 439 21.93 -21.21 -23.95
N TYR A 440 21.40 -22.32 -23.43
CA TYR A 440 22.15 -23.27 -22.62
C TYR A 440 22.95 -24.24 -23.49
N THR A 441 24.23 -24.42 -23.19
CA THR A 441 25.06 -25.52 -23.71
C THR A 441 25.52 -26.44 -22.58
N PRO A 442 25.54 -27.77 -22.78
CA PRO A 442 25.91 -28.72 -21.73
C PRO A 442 27.39 -28.60 -21.37
N ALA A 443 27.78 -29.02 -20.16
CA ALA A 443 29.14 -28.85 -19.62
C ALA A 443 30.25 -29.44 -20.52
N GLU A 444 29.94 -30.45 -21.33
CA GLU A 444 30.88 -31.06 -22.27
C GLU A 444 31.00 -30.34 -23.62
N TYR A 445 30.20 -29.30 -23.87
CA TYR A 445 30.07 -28.66 -25.18
C TYR A 445 31.43 -28.20 -25.75
N GLU A 446 32.26 -27.52 -24.96
CA GLU A 446 33.55 -26.97 -25.42
C GLU A 446 34.70 -27.99 -25.49
N LYS A 447 34.46 -29.24 -25.08
CA LYS A 447 35.50 -30.28 -25.03
C LYS A 447 35.68 -31.02 -26.36
N GLY A 448 34.90 -30.73 -27.38
CA GLY A 448 35.01 -31.45 -28.65
C GLY A 448 34.08 -30.98 -29.78
N LYS A 449 33.91 -31.87 -30.76
CA LYS A 449 33.16 -31.61 -32.01
C LYS A 449 31.78 -32.27 -32.06
N LYS A 450 31.33 -32.86 -30.94
CA LYS A 450 30.02 -33.51 -30.83
C LYS A 450 28.90 -32.51 -31.18
N ARG A 451 27.87 -33.02 -31.87
CA ARG A 451 26.62 -32.31 -32.13
C ARG A 451 25.58 -32.72 -31.10
N TYR A 452 24.63 -31.83 -30.82
CA TYR A 452 23.66 -31.97 -29.74
C TYR A 452 22.24 -31.79 -30.27
N PRO A 453 21.24 -32.53 -29.74
CA PRO A 453 19.85 -32.21 -29.99
C PRO A 453 19.47 -30.88 -29.31
N VAL A 454 18.37 -30.29 -29.74
CA VAL A 454 17.93 -28.96 -29.30
C VAL A 454 16.51 -29.02 -28.73
N LEU A 455 16.36 -28.51 -27.51
CA LEU A 455 15.06 -28.20 -26.91
C LEU A 455 14.82 -26.68 -27.02
N TYR A 456 13.72 -26.28 -27.66
CA TYR A 456 13.23 -24.90 -27.60
C TYR A 456 12.23 -24.79 -26.45
N LEU A 457 12.50 -23.92 -25.48
CA LEU A 457 11.80 -23.89 -24.19
C LEU A 457 11.18 -22.51 -23.94
N GLN A 458 9.84 -22.44 -24.00
CA GLN A 458 9.09 -21.18 -24.08
C GLN A 458 8.47 -20.77 -22.74
N HIS A 459 8.56 -19.48 -22.42
CA HIS A 459 7.99 -18.87 -21.21
C HIS A 459 6.49 -18.55 -21.37
N GLY A 460 5.85 -18.08 -20.29
CA GLY A 460 4.43 -17.73 -20.27
C GLY A 460 4.12 -16.26 -20.60
N MET A 461 2.84 -15.90 -20.50
CA MET A 461 2.38 -14.52 -20.67
C MET A 461 2.99 -13.60 -19.60
N GLY A 462 3.45 -12.42 -20.01
CA GLY A 462 4.02 -11.43 -19.12
C GLY A 462 5.45 -11.72 -18.67
N GLU A 463 6.09 -12.72 -19.26
CA GLU A 463 7.47 -13.14 -19.01
C GLU A 463 8.32 -12.95 -20.26
N ASP A 464 9.60 -13.34 -20.20
CA ASP A 464 10.51 -13.23 -21.32
C ASP A 464 11.60 -14.32 -21.40
N GLU A 465 12.53 -14.17 -22.36
CA GLU A 465 13.61 -15.11 -22.65
C GLU A 465 14.49 -15.45 -21.43
N THR A 466 14.48 -14.61 -20.39
CA THR A 466 15.31 -14.81 -19.19
C THR A 466 14.67 -15.75 -18.18
N GLY A 467 13.33 -15.91 -18.22
CA GLY A 467 12.55 -16.56 -17.16
C GLY A 467 13.02 -17.97 -16.83
N TRP A 468 13.18 -18.82 -17.84
CA TRP A 468 13.64 -20.20 -17.64
C TRP A 468 15.06 -20.29 -17.06
N SER A 469 15.96 -19.40 -17.48
CA SER A 469 17.34 -19.38 -16.98
C SER A 469 17.49 -18.76 -15.58
N HIS A 470 16.59 -17.85 -15.20
CA HIS A 470 16.64 -17.15 -13.92
C HIS A 470 15.69 -17.84 -12.93
N GLN A 471 14.45 -17.39 -12.77
CA GLN A 471 13.48 -17.99 -11.84
C GLN A 471 13.07 -19.43 -12.20
N GLY A 472 13.34 -19.92 -13.41
CA GLY A 472 13.12 -21.31 -13.79
C GLY A 472 14.27 -22.26 -13.44
N HIS A 473 15.44 -21.76 -13.02
CA HIS A 473 16.65 -22.55 -12.70
C HIS A 473 17.01 -23.64 -13.71
N MET A 474 16.65 -23.46 -14.98
CA MET A 474 16.75 -24.52 -15.98
C MET A 474 18.17 -25.04 -16.15
N GLN A 475 19.18 -24.17 -15.99
CA GLN A 475 20.59 -24.55 -16.10
C GLN A 475 20.94 -25.64 -15.08
N HIS A 476 20.53 -25.45 -13.83
CA HIS A 476 20.85 -26.36 -12.74
C HIS A 476 20.07 -27.66 -12.89
N ILE A 477 18.81 -27.59 -13.32
CA ILE A 477 18.00 -28.78 -13.65
C ILE A 477 18.73 -29.60 -14.72
N MET A 478 19.13 -28.98 -15.83
CA MET A 478 19.85 -29.66 -16.91
C MET A 478 21.19 -30.23 -16.46
N ASP A 479 22.02 -29.44 -15.76
CA ASP A 479 23.33 -29.86 -15.27
C ASP A 479 23.21 -31.08 -14.35
N ASN A 480 22.27 -31.05 -13.40
CA ASN A 480 22.09 -32.12 -12.43
C ASN A 480 21.56 -33.41 -13.09
N LEU A 481 20.59 -33.31 -14.00
CA LEU A 481 20.05 -34.48 -14.71
C LEU A 481 21.08 -35.09 -15.68
N ILE A 482 21.86 -34.26 -16.38
CA ILE A 482 22.91 -34.73 -17.28
C ILE A 482 24.02 -35.42 -16.49
N ALA A 483 24.45 -34.85 -15.36
CA ALA A 483 25.50 -35.43 -14.52
C ALA A 483 25.09 -36.78 -13.90
N LYS A 484 23.80 -36.97 -13.62
CA LYS A 484 23.24 -38.26 -13.17
C LYS A 484 23.03 -39.27 -14.31
N GLY A 485 23.22 -38.86 -15.57
CA GLY A 485 22.93 -39.69 -16.75
C GLY A 485 21.44 -39.88 -17.02
N GLU A 486 20.58 -39.10 -16.38
CA GLU A 486 19.12 -39.17 -16.53
C GLU A 486 18.65 -38.45 -17.80
N ALA A 487 19.37 -37.40 -18.22
CA ALA A 487 19.11 -36.64 -19.43
C ALA A 487 20.24 -36.76 -20.47
N VAL A 488 19.87 -36.80 -21.76
CA VAL A 488 20.85 -36.68 -22.85
C VAL A 488 21.43 -35.27 -22.84
N PRO A 489 22.76 -35.07 -22.97
CA PRO A 489 23.33 -33.74 -23.16
C PRO A 489 22.70 -33.05 -24.37
N MET A 490 22.09 -31.88 -24.17
CA MET A 490 21.33 -31.16 -25.20
C MET A 490 21.52 -29.65 -25.06
N ILE A 491 21.30 -28.93 -26.15
CA ILE A 491 21.21 -27.46 -26.15
C ILE A 491 19.77 -27.08 -25.79
N VAL A 492 19.59 -26.03 -24.99
CA VAL A 492 18.26 -25.46 -24.72
C VAL A 492 18.24 -24.00 -25.13
N VAL A 493 17.24 -23.63 -25.93
CA VAL A 493 17.06 -22.28 -26.48
C VAL A 493 15.81 -21.65 -25.86
N MET A 494 15.96 -20.48 -25.28
CA MET A 494 14.89 -19.71 -24.63
C MET A 494 14.83 -18.33 -25.30
N GLU A 495 13.72 -18.01 -25.94
CA GLU A 495 13.52 -16.76 -26.71
C GLU A 495 12.23 -16.06 -26.26
N SER A 496 12.05 -14.80 -26.62
CA SER A 496 10.83 -14.03 -26.33
C SER A 496 9.64 -14.52 -27.18
N GLY A 497 8.59 -15.03 -26.54
CA GLY A 497 7.35 -15.44 -27.21
C GLY A 497 6.51 -14.27 -27.74
N ASP A 498 7.01 -13.04 -27.71
CA ASP A 498 6.29 -11.80 -28.03
C ASP A 498 5.01 -11.60 -27.19
N VAL A 499 5.07 -12.09 -25.94
CA VAL A 499 3.99 -12.03 -24.95
C VAL A 499 4.39 -11.31 -23.66
N LYS A 500 5.41 -10.43 -23.72
CA LYS A 500 5.85 -9.62 -22.55
C LYS A 500 4.78 -8.62 -22.09
N ALA A 501 4.01 -8.06 -23.03
CA ALA A 501 2.99 -7.04 -22.76
C ALA A 501 1.67 -7.68 -22.34
N PRO A 502 0.84 -7.05 -21.49
CA PRO A 502 -0.43 -7.64 -21.07
C PRO A 502 -1.36 -7.88 -22.26
N PHE A 503 -2.07 -9.01 -22.25
CA PHE A 503 -3.08 -9.28 -23.25
C PHE A 503 -4.27 -8.32 -23.11
N ARG A 504 -4.52 -7.51 -24.14
CA ARG A 504 -5.59 -6.49 -24.16
C ARG A 504 -6.83 -6.89 -24.97
N GLY A 505 -6.90 -8.14 -25.43
CA GLY A 505 -7.93 -8.59 -26.38
C GLY A 505 -9.28 -8.97 -25.76
N GLY A 506 -9.41 -9.03 -24.42
CA GLY A 506 -10.62 -9.54 -23.76
C GLY A 506 -10.96 -10.98 -24.23
N ASP A 507 -12.23 -11.36 -24.23
CA ASP A 507 -12.64 -12.69 -24.73
C ASP A 507 -12.65 -12.81 -26.27
N ASN A 508 -12.03 -11.87 -26.99
CA ASN A 508 -11.97 -11.90 -28.45
C ASN A 508 -10.98 -12.96 -28.95
N ARG A 509 -11.51 -13.96 -29.68
CA ARG A 509 -10.73 -15.00 -30.37
C ARG A 509 -9.70 -14.43 -31.36
N GLN A 510 -10.04 -13.35 -32.07
CA GLN A 510 -9.10 -12.68 -32.98
C GLN A 510 -7.95 -12.03 -32.22
N GLY A 511 -8.23 -11.40 -31.08
CA GLY A 511 -7.21 -10.83 -30.21
C GLY A 511 -6.21 -11.89 -29.74
N ARG A 512 -6.72 -13.05 -29.31
CA ARG A 512 -5.88 -14.19 -28.90
C ARG A 512 -4.97 -14.67 -30.04
N SER A 513 -5.51 -14.79 -31.26
CA SER A 513 -4.71 -15.22 -32.43
C SER A 513 -3.61 -14.24 -32.86
N GLN A 514 -3.73 -12.96 -32.50
CA GLN A 514 -2.72 -11.94 -32.84
C GLN A 514 -1.64 -11.82 -31.76
N TYR A 515 -1.94 -12.25 -30.54
CA TYR A 515 -1.06 -12.10 -29.40
C TYR A 515 0.10 -13.10 -29.44
N GLY A 516 1.32 -12.60 -29.62
CA GLY A 516 2.51 -13.43 -29.83
C GLY A 516 2.60 -14.06 -31.22
N ALA A 517 1.79 -13.64 -32.20
CA ALA A 517 1.71 -14.30 -33.51
C ALA A 517 3.00 -14.20 -34.36
N THR A 518 3.78 -13.14 -34.18
CA THR A 518 5.07 -12.93 -34.85
C THR A 518 6.11 -13.98 -34.49
N PHE A 519 6.02 -14.53 -33.28
CA PHE A 519 6.92 -15.56 -32.76
C PHE A 519 7.00 -16.78 -33.69
N TYR A 520 5.88 -17.25 -34.25
CA TYR A 520 5.85 -18.45 -35.09
C TYR A 520 6.71 -18.30 -36.34
N GLN A 521 6.61 -17.15 -37.01
CA GLN A 521 7.43 -16.85 -38.18
C GLN A 521 8.89 -16.70 -37.78
N VAL A 522 9.19 -15.88 -36.75
CA VAL A 522 10.56 -15.67 -36.24
C VAL A 522 11.23 -17.01 -35.92
N MET A 523 10.50 -17.93 -35.28
CA MET A 523 11.05 -19.23 -34.89
C MET A 523 11.52 -20.04 -36.09
N MET A 524 10.68 -20.14 -37.12
CA MET A 524 10.96 -20.97 -38.30
C MET A 524 11.94 -20.31 -39.28
N THR A 525 11.85 -19.00 -39.49
CA THR A 525 12.64 -18.31 -40.52
C THR A 525 13.96 -17.76 -40.02
N ASP A 526 14.05 -17.41 -38.73
CA ASP A 526 15.22 -16.71 -38.19
C ASP A 526 15.90 -17.50 -37.07
N LEU A 527 15.17 -17.90 -36.02
CA LEU A 527 15.75 -18.46 -34.81
C LEU A 527 16.36 -19.85 -35.04
N ILE A 528 15.61 -20.81 -35.58
CA ILE A 528 16.13 -22.17 -35.83
C ILE A 528 17.36 -22.12 -36.77
N PRO A 529 17.33 -21.44 -37.92
CA PRO A 529 18.50 -21.30 -38.77
C PRO A 529 19.70 -20.62 -38.08
N PHE A 530 19.46 -19.61 -37.25
CA PHE A 530 20.51 -18.95 -36.47
C PHE A 530 21.17 -19.92 -35.49
N ILE A 531 20.38 -20.70 -34.75
CA ILE A 531 20.88 -21.68 -33.79
C ILE A 531 21.67 -22.79 -34.49
N ASP A 532 21.13 -23.35 -35.58
CA ASP A 532 21.78 -24.44 -36.33
C ASP A 532 23.08 -24.00 -37.02
N LYS A 533 23.18 -22.71 -37.38
CA LYS A 533 24.41 -22.11 -37.91
C LYS A 533 25.44 -21.81 -36.82
N THR A 534 25.00 -21.39 -35.65
CA THR A 534 25.88 -20.86 -34.58
C THR A 534 26.38 -21.96 -33.65
N PHE A 535 25.57 -23.00 -33.44
CA PHE A 535 25.87 -24.10 -32.52
C PHE A 535 26.02 -25.44 -33.25
N ARG A 536 26.67 -26.41 -32.59
CA ARG A 536 26.81 -27.78 -33.10
C ARG A 536 25.52 -28.56 -32.84
N THR A 537 24.51 -28.35 -33.68
CA THR A 537 23.21 -29.01 -33.54
C THR A 537 23.07 -30.21 -34.48
N TYR A 538 22.21 -31.17 -34.13
CA TYR A 538 21.55 -32.01 -35.12
C TYR A 538 20.34 -31.25 -35.67
N THR A 539 20.16 -31.25 -36.99
CA THR A 539 19.20 -30.37 -37.65
C THR A 539 17.91 -31.08 -38.07
N ASP A 540 17.83 -32.40 -37.93
CA ASP A 540 16.63 -33.19 -38.24
C ASP A 540 15.59 -33.14 -37.12
N ARG A 541 14.36 -33.53 -37.44
CA ARG A 541 13.22 -33.48 -36.52
C ARG A 541 13.35 -34.37 -35.29
N ASP A 542 14.04 -35.51 -35.41
CA ASP A 542 14.14 -36.49 -34.32
C ASP A 542 15.06 -35.97 -33.21
N HIS A 543 15.83 -34.92 -33.48
CA HIS A 543 16.69 -34.22 -32.53
C HIS A 543 16.20 -32.82 -32.17
N ARG A 544 14.93 -32.49 -32.46
CA ARG A 544 14.33 -31.19 -32.15
C ARG A 544 13.04 -31.32 -31.34
N ALA A 545 13.08 -30.76 -30.14
CA ALA A 545 11.97 -30.72 -29.20
C ALA A 545 11.50 -29.28 -28.98
N MET A 546 10.23 -29.11 -28.63
CA MET A 546 9.71 -27.83 -28.13
C MET A 546 8.83 -28.05 -26.90
N ALA A 547 8.99 -27.24 -25.88
CA ALA A 547 8.09 -27.23 -24.74
C ALA A 547 7.83 -25.81 -24.27
N GLY A 548 6.74 -25.59 -23.54
CA GLY A 548 6.48 -24.28 -22.98
C GLY A 548 5.47 -24.28 -21.87
N LEU A 549 5.53 -23.24 -21.04
CA LEU A 549 4.63 -23.04 -19.92
C LEU A 549 3.48 -22.11 -20.27
N SER A 550 2.27 -22.34 -19.74
CA SER A 550 1.12 -21.45 -19.91
C SER A 550 0.87 -21.06 -21.38
N TRP A 551 0.95 -19.77 -21.73
CA TRP A 551 0.86 -19.29 -23.11
C TRP A 551 1.96 -19.86 -24.03
N GLY A 552 3.18 -20.06 -23.53
CA GLY A 552 4.24 -20.77 -24.25
C GLY A 552 3.89 -22.23 -24.53
N GLY A 553 3.07 -22.86 -23.69
CA GLY A 553 2.48 -24.18 -23.95
C GLY A 553 1.50 -24.15 -25.12
N HIS A 554 0.67 -23.11 -25.22
CA HIS A 554 -0.18 -22.87 -26.40
C HIS A 554 0.66 -22.63 -27.66
N GLN A 555 1.69 -21.79 -27.59
CA GLN A 555 2.61 -21.56 -28.71
C GLN A 555 3.34 -22.83 -29.16
N THR A 556 3.68 -23.72 -28.20
CA THR A 556 4.28 -25.02 -28.50
C THR A 556 3.33 -25.90 -29.30
N PHE A 557 2.07 -26.00 -28.88
CA PHE A 557 1.07 -26.78 -29.61
C PHE A 557 0.83 -26.22 -31.02
N ASP A 558 0.65 -24.90 -31.14
CA ASP A 558 0.44 -24.24 -32.42
C ASP A 558 1.61 -24.44 -33.38
N LEU A 559 2.85 -24.32 -32.90
CA LEU A 559 4.00 -24.47 -33.78
C LEU A 559 4.26 -25.94 -34.13
N VAL A 560 4.33 -26.83 -33.15
CA VAL A 560 4.72 -28.23 -33.38
C VAL A 560 3.70 -28.95 -34.26
N LEU A 561 2.40 -28.76 -34.02
CA LEU A 561 1.37 -29.50 -34.75
C LEU A 561 1.23 -29.03 -36.21
N ASN A 562 1.62 -27.80 -36.51
CA ASN A 562 1.70 -27.29 -37.89
C ASN A 562 3.06 -27.57 -38.57
N HIS A 563 4.07 -28.04 -37.82
CA HIS A 563 5.43 -28.27 -38.30
C HIS A 563 6.02 -29.61 -37.80
N MET A 564 5.23 -30.68 -37.84
CA MET A 564 5.67 -32.03 -37.42
C MET A 564 6.78 -32.62 -38.30
N ASP A 565 7.10 -32.01 -39.44
CA ASP A 565 8.27 -32.30 -40.26
C ASP A 565 9.57 -31.72 -39.66
N THR A 566 9.45 -30.75 -38.75
CA THR A 566 10.57 -30.05 -38.09
C THR A 566 10.77 -30.48 -36.63
N PHE A 567 9.68 -30.88 -35.95
CA PHE A 567 9.68 -31.29 -34.55
C PHE A 567 9.12 -32.70 -34.36
N ALA A 568 9.63 -33.41 -33.35
CA ALA A 568 9.14 -34.74 -32.99
C ALA A 568 8.81 -34.91 -31.50
N TRP A 569 9.07 -33.91 -30.66
CA TRP A 569 8.88 -33.99 -29.21
C TRP A 569 8.21 -32.72 -28.72
N MET A 570 7.14 -32.84 -27.92
CA MET A 570 6.42 -31.68 -27.41
C MET A 570 5.98 -31.79 -25.95
N GLY A 571 6.06 -30.67 -25.23
CA GLY A 571 5.65 -30.56 -23.82
C GLY A 571 4.78 -29.32 -23.56
N GLY A 572 3.64 -29.50 -22.89
CA GLY A 572 2.80 -28.40 -22.42
C GLY A 572 2.76 -28.36 -20.89
N PHE A 573 3.40 -27.36 -20.28
CA PHE A 573 3.45 -27.21 -18.82
C PHE A 573 2.39 -26.21 -18.37
N SER A 574 1.31 -26.70 -17.75
CA SER A 574 0.14 -25.87 -17.46
C SER A 574 -0.36 -25.11 -18.70
N GLY A 575 -0.29 -25.76 -19.87
CA GLY A 575 -0.46 -25.08 -21.16
C GLY A 575 -1.85 -24.47 -21.32
N ALA A 576 -1.93 -23.29 -21.93
CA ALA A 576 -3.17 -22.53 -22.14
C ALA A 576 -4.07 -23.11 -23.26
N ILE A 577 -4.20 -24.44 -23.30
CA ILE A 577 -4.97 -25.23 -24.28
C ILE A 577 -6.33 -25.68 -23.71
N PHE A 578 -6.92 -24.86 -22.84
CA PHE A 578 -8.14 -25.19 -22.11
C PHE A 578 -9.35 -25.34 -23.05
N GLY A 579 -10.13 -26.40 -22.84
CA GLY A 579 -11.36 -26.63 -23.63
C GLY A 579 -11.11 -26.96 -25.10
N LEU A 580 -9.92 -27.45 -25.45
CA LEU A 580 -9.57 -27.87 -26.80
C LEU A 580 -10.55 -28.93 -27.32
N ASP A 581 -11.24 -28.64 -28.43
CA ASP A 581 -11.99 -29.63 -29.18
C ASP A 581 -11.01 -30.44 -30.04
N ILE A 582 -10.59 -31.60 -29.54
CA ILE A 582 -9.59 -32.44 -30.21
C ILE A 582 -10.04 -32.94 -31.59
N ALA A 583 -11.35 -32.97 -31.88
CA ALA A 583 -11.85 -33.40 -33.18
C ALA A 583 -11.62 -32.34 -34.27
N GLN A 584 -11.60 -31.06 -33.90
CA GLN A 584 -11.46 -29.94 -34.83
C GLN A 584 -10.09 -29.28 -34.77
N ALA A 585 -9.41 -29.34 -33.63
CA ALA A 585 -8.14 -28.67 -33.42
C ALA A 585 -7.07 -29.15 -34.41
N TYR A 586 -6.29 -28.19 -34.93
CA TYR A 586 -5.15 -28.43 -35.82
C TYR A 586 -5.50 -29.35 -37.01
N ASP A 587 -6.56 -28.96 -37.74
CA ASP A 587 -7.10 -29.71 -38.88
C ASP A 587 -7.43 -31.18 -38.54
N GLY A 588 -7.92 -31.38 -37.31
CA GLY A 588 -8.37 -32.67 -36.78
C GLY A 588 -7.24 -33.67 -36.57
N ILE A 589 -6.00 -33.21 -36.31
CA ILE A 589 -4.83 -34.11 -36.20
C ILE A 589 -5.01 -35.24 -35.18
N PHE A 590 -5.70 -34.96 -34.07
CA PHE A 590 -5.92 -35.95 -33.01
C PHE A 590 -6.94 -37.03 -33.39
N THR A 591 -7.68 -36.87 -34.50
CA THR A 591 -8.53 -37.93 -35.07
C THR A 591 -7.76 -38.99 -35.86
N LYS A 592 -6.44 -38.80 -36.03
CA LYS A 592 -5.54 -39.68 -36.79
C LYS A 592 -4.42 -40.23 -35.87
N PRO A 593 -4.74 -41.04 -34.85
CA PRO A 593 -3.81 -41.40 -33.80
C PRO A 593 -2.56 -42.14 -34.29
N ASP A 594 -2.69 -43.06 -35.25
CA ASP A 594 -1.52 -43.76 -35.81
C ASP A 594 -0.56 -42.82 -36.51
N TYR A 595 -1.09 -41.85 -37.27
CA TYR A 595 -0.26 -40.84 -37.92
C TYR A 595 0.40 -39.94 -36.87
N PHE A 596 -0.36 -39.43 -35.90
CA PHE A 596 0.17 -38.60 -34.82
C PHE A 596 1.30 -39.33 -34.07
N ASN A 597 1.03 -40.55 -33.58
CA ASN A 597 1.98 -41.35 -32.81
C ASN A 597 3.21 -41.80 -33.63
N SER A 598 3.12 -41.82 -34.97
CA SER A 598 4.27 -42.07 -35.85
C SER A 598 5.16 -40.84 -36.07
N LYS A 599 4.62 -39.65 -35.82
CA LYS A 599 5.32 -38.38 -35.98
C LYS A 599 5.84 -37.87 -34.65
N ILE A 600 4.98 -37.78 -33.63
CA ILE A 600 5.35 -37.28 -32.32
C ILE A 600 5.85 -38.44 -31.46
N HIS A 601 7.15 -38.45 -31.20
CA HIS A 601 7.84 -39.45 -30.36
C HIS A 601 7.47 -39.32 -28.89
N TYR A 602 7.17 -38.09 -28.45
CA TYR A 602 6.77 -37.83 -27.08
C TYR A 602 5.87 -36.60 -26.98
N LEU A 603 4.69 -36.79 -26.38
CA LEU A 603 3.78 -35.73 -25.97
C LEU A 603 3.65 -35.80 -24.44
N PHE A 604 3.97 -34.70 -23.77
CA PHE A 604 3.89 -34.58 -22.33
C PHE A 604 3.03 -33.40 -21.92
N LEU A 605 2.14 -33.61 -20.95
CA LEU A 605 1.29 -32.58 -20.38
C LEU A 605 1.43 -32.55 -18.86
N SER A 606 1.56 -31.36 -18.28
CA SER A 606 1.63 -31.22 -16.83
C SER A 606 0.82 -30.06 -16.28
N SER A 607 0.60 -30.05 -14.98
CA SER A 607 -0.03 -28.93 -14.24
C SER A 607 0.25 -29.03 -12.74
N GLY A 608 0.07 -27.93 -12.00
CA GLY A 608 -0.01 -27.98 -10.54
C GLY A 608 -1.33 -28.58 -10.06
N SER A 609 -1.32 -29.28 -8.93
CA SER A 609 -2.55 -29.90 -8.36
C SER A 609 -3.62 -28.86 -8.01
N GLU A 610 -3.22 -27.61 -7.78
CA GLU A 610 -4.11 -26.54 -7.33
C GLU A 610 -4.56 -25.59 -8.46
N GLU A 611 -4.20 -25.86 -9.74
CA GLU A 611 -4.55 -24.99 -10.88
C GLU A 611 -5.97 -25.22 -11.44
N ASN A 612 -6.49 -26.44 -11.35
CA ASN A 612 -7.84 -26.83 -11.82
C ASN A 612 -8.19 -26.44 -13.27
N PHE A 613 -7.19 -26.37 -14.16
CA PHE A 613 -7.39 -25.96 -15.56
C PHE A 613 -7.89 -27.07 -16.53
N GLY A 614 -8.07 -28.29 -16.04
CA GLY A 614 -8.61 -29.39 -16.83
C GLY A 614 -7.59 -30.17 -17.66
N THR A 615 -6.29 -30.03 -17.39
CA THR A 615 -5.21 -30.81 -18.04
C THR A 615 -5.47 -32.31 -18.00
N SER A 616 -5.81 -32.87 -16.83
CA SER A 616 -6.09 -34.31 -16.69
C SER A 616 -7.30 -34.76 -17.51
N ARG A 617 -8.31 -33.89 -17.66
CA ARG A 617 -9.46 -34.17 -18.53
C ARG A 617 -9.02 -34.22 -20.00
N LEU A 618 -8.19 -33.27 -20.45
CA LEU A 618 -7.65 -33.28 -21.81
C LEU A 618 -6.81 -34.52 -22.08
N VAL A 619 -5.94 -34.90 -21.14
CA VAL A 619 -5.12 -36.12 -21.23
C VAL A 619 -6.02 -37.36 -21.37
N ALA A 620 -7.07 -37.48 -20.56
CA ALA A 620 -8.03 -38.57 -20.67
C ALA A 620 -8.66 -38.63 -22.07
N THR A 621 -9.16 -37.51 -22.58
CA THR A 621 -9.75 -37.42 -23.94
C THR A 621 -8.74 -37.80 -25.04
N LEU A 622 -7.48 -37.37 -24.92
CA LEU A 622 -6.42 -37.74 -25.86
C LEU A 622 -6.12 -39.25 -25.83
N ARG A 623 -6.04 -39.84 -24.64
CA ARG A 623 -5.83 -41.29 -24.47
C ARG A 623 -7.00 -42.09 -25.04
N GLU A 624 -8.24 -41.64 -24.81
CA GLU A 624 -9.45 -42.25 -25.40
C GLU A 624 -9.44 -42.21 -26.94
N ALA A 625 -8.88 -41.14 -27.53
CA ALA A 625 -8.69 -41.02 -28.97
C ALA A 625 -7.50 -41.86 -29.52
N GLY A 626 -6.76 -42.57 -28.66
CA GLY A 626 -5.60 -43.38 -29.03
C GLY A 626 -4.29 -42.60 -29.17
N ILE A 627 -4.25 -41.35 -28.73
CA ILE A 627 -3.03 -40.53 -28.71
C ILE A 627 -2.17 -40.94 -27.51
N LYS A 628 -0.87 -41.20 -27.76
CA LYS A 628 0.10 -41.45 -26.69
C LYS A 628 0.45 -40.13 -26.02
N VAL A 629 0.18 -40.03 -24.72
CA VAL A 629 0.46 -38.84 -23.90
C VAL A 629 0.81 -39.23 -22.47
N ASP A 630 1.93 -38.68 -22.00
CA ASP A 630 2.37 -38.77 -20.62
C ASP A 630 1.89 -37.54 -19.84
N GLU A 631 1.61 -37.76 -18.55
CA GLU A 631 1.02 -36.76 -17.67
C GLU A 631 1.80 -36.65 -16.37
N TYR A 632 1.99 -35.42 -15.89
CA TYR A 632 2.54 -35.15 -14.56
C TYR A 632 1.73 -34.08 -13.82
N THR A 633 1.42 -34.34 -12.56
CA THR A 633 0.80 -33.35 -11.67
C THR A 633 1.77 -32.99 -10.56
N SER A 634 2.16 -31.72 -10.48
CA SER A 634 3.01 -31.19 -9.42
C SER A 634 2.19 -31.01 -8.12
N PRO A 635 2.50 -31.74 -7.04
CA PRO A 635 1.68 -31.70 -5.83
C PRO A 635 1.86 -30.39 -5.05
N GLY A 636 0.74 -29.80 -4.60
CA GLY A 636 0.72 -28.64 -3.72
C GLY A 636 1.13 -27.31 -4.37
N THR A 637 1.21 -27.26 -5.70
CA THR A 637 1.62 -26.07 -6.43
C THR A 637 0.50 -25.52 -7.32
N HIS A 638 0.54 -24.21 -7.53
CA HIS A 638 -0.37 -23.47 -8.40
C HIS A 638 0.29 -23.17 -9.75
N HIS A 639 -0.24 -22.18 -10.48
CA HIS A 639 0.29 -21.69 -11.75
C HIS A 639 1.52 -20.80 -11.55
N GLU A 640 2.55 -21.37 -10.94
CA GLU A 640 3.77 -20.71 -10.49
C GLU A 640 5.01 -21.54 -10.85
N TRP A 641 6.19 -20.93 -10.73
CA TRP A 641 7.44 -21.45 -11.28
C TRP A 641 7.85 -22.84 -10.76
N LEU A 642 7.49 -23.21 -9.53
CA LEU A 642 7.84 -24.55 -9.02
C LEU A 642 7.13 -25.66 -9.80
N THR A 643 5.88 -25.45 -10.24
CA THR A 643 5.18 -26.37 -11.14
C THR A 643 5.99 -26.60 -12.41
N TRP A 644 6.52 -25.53 -13.01
CA TRP A 644 7.23 -25.60 -14.28
C TRP A 644 8.65 -26.14 -14.14
N ARG A 645 9.33 -25.85 -13.01
CA ARG A 645 10.61 -26.49 -12.64
C ARG A 645 10.46 -28.00 -12.54
N ARG A 646 9.44 -28.47 -11.81
CA ARG A 646 9.15 -29.91 -11.66
C ARG A 646 8.74 -30.53 -12.99
N SER A 647 7.94 -29.82 -13.79
CA SER A 647 7.55 -30.27 -15.13
C SER A 647 8.76 -30.45 -16.06
N LEU A 648 9.72 -29.53 -16.05
CA LEU A 648 10.96 -29.67 -16.82
C LEU A 648 11.77 -30.88 -16.37
N LYS A 649 11.89 -31.07 -15.05
CA LYS A 649 12.58 -32.22 -14.43
C LYS A 649 11.99 -33.56 -14.88
N GLU A 650 10.67 -33.67 -14.97
CA GLU A 650 10.00 -34.91 -15.43
C GLU A 650 10.00 -35.05 -16.96
N PHE A 651 10.01 -33.95 -17.72
CA PHE A 651 9.96 -33.97 -19.18
C PHE A 651 11.29 -34.35 -19.83
N VAL A 652 12.38 -33.68 -19.43
CA VAL A 652 13.70 -33.78 -20.09
C VAL A 652 14.28 -35.20 -20.13
N PRO A 653 14.13 -36.05 -19.09
CA PRO A 653 14.63 -37.42 -19.11
C PRO A 653 14.06 -38.29 -20.23
N HIS A 654 12.98 -37.90 -20.89
CA HIS A 654 12.37 -38.69 -21.97
C HIS A 654 12.79 -38.25 -23.37
N LEU A 655 13.41 -37.08 -23.49
CA LEU A 655 13.79 -36.51 -24.77
C LEU A 655 14.96 -37.24 -25.42
N PHE A 656 14.87 -37.42 -26.74
CA PHE A 656 15.95 -37.91 -27.60
C PHE A 656 16.48 -39.30 -27.22
N LYS A 657 15.64 -40.10 -26.55
CA LYS A 657 15.88 -41.52 -26.26
C LYS A 657 15.17 -42.37 -27.31
N LYS A 658 15.75 -43.52 -27.64
CA LYS A 658 15.19 -44.48 -28.60
C LYS A 658 14.23 -45.44 -27.94
#